data_AF-A0A1D2TWS7-F1
#
_entry.id   AF-A0A1D2TWS7-F1
#
_cell.length_a   1.000
_cell.length_b   1.000
_cell.length_c   1.000
_cell.angle_alpha   90.00
_cell.angle_beta   90.00
_cell.angle_gamma   90.00
#
_symmetry.space_group_name_H-M   'P 1'
#
loop_
_entity.id
_entity.type
_entity.pdbx_description
1 polymer ?
#
loop_
_entity_poly.entity_id
_entity_poly.type
_entity_poly.pdbx_seq_one_letter_code
_entity_poly.pdbx_strand_id
1 'polypeptide(L)'
;GAQIAMRSPEMGIALLAEAPAILRGLPTDEWRRQILQYGLILAERDAETALAYVRRCPELVALIGSGEGAQQKFQSWFASGMDVLEYSVEGGRAYFGMESEKALGALSQAMSGVPLRQIARRVKLFAQALCGRDLRIYDLPDSLESAQPMARATVSDDGRSIGLPSLVRRHPTYEENVRLYMVMAAHEAGHLEFGTFDVPLSRLQDLSEDLTQRYGRKAPREVRTLGDIFAQYPQPGLIRDLWALVEDARVEYLLRREYPGLSRDLAVIAKDAVQVRSLAHGMTVRELVVDQLLLLSTVDDAGSLPLPDALKGEITELWSLCQTIFHPLATAEQAVRLADRLYVSMDKLLAIRREAIASSDESEALEQSIPAPRASEDLSDTYRPMENWDYRGAMDPNLVRDRTESAPEQRPASGQGDSEGGAGLAGESGGSSGAGTARSQQTSQEMLVPGRRQPSLVEEILAVEGEGPRSEDEQTETVKAVRYREWDAAIQDYRMNWCRVVERDAVEGSSDFVEETLAAQRGPVALLRRYFESLRPPGLRRVPGQLDGEDLDMDAVIGRLADLQAGIEPSERIYVRREKREREVAAAFLVDLSGSTSRQVEQGRRIIDIEKQGLVLLCEALSAIGDQFAVYGYSGQGRHLVDFVVVKDFDELVTGRAGAKLGGMVPLQQNRDGAAIRHATTKLLARQARTRLLVMISDGRPLDDGYKDDYSLEDTRMALREARASGIEPVCITIDKQADPYLRRMYGDVRYVVIDRVEGLPEKLPRIYHRLTA
;
A
#
# COMPACT_ATOMS: atom_id res chain seq x y z
N GLY A 1 -13.26 -32.77 -14.17
CA GLY A 1 -13.77 -33.05 -15.52
C GLY A 1 -15.13 -33.71 -15.44
N ALA A 2 -15.21 -35.04 -15.55
CA ALA A 2 -16.46 -35.79 -15.61
C ALA A 2 -17.41 -35.54 -14.40
N GLN A 3 -16.90 -35.51 -13.17
CA GLN A 3 -17.71 -35.24 -11.96
C GLN A 3 -18.38 -33.85 -11.98
N ILE A 4 -17.65 -32.83 -12.42
CA ILE A 4 -18.19 -31.46 -12.55
C ILE A 4 -19.20 -31.41 -13.70
N ALA A 5 -18.89 -32.05 -14.83
CA ALA A 5 -19.77 -32.10 -16.00
C ALA A 5 -21.10 -32.83 -15.73
N MET A 6 -21.12 -33.81 -14.82
CA MET A 6 -22.35 -34.49 -14.40
C MET A 6 -23.32 -33.57 -13.65
N ARG A 7 -22.84 -32.49 -13.04
CA ARG A 7 -23.67 -31.49 -12.35
C ARG A 7 -23.91 -30.24 -13.21
N SER A 8 -22.86 -29.73 -13.86
CA SER A 8 -22.92 -28.60 -14.77
C SER A 8 -22.01 -28.85 -15.98
N PRO A 9 -22.58 -29.16 -17.16
CA PRO A 9 -21.82 -29.42 -18.38
C PRO A 9 -20.94 -28.23 -18.81
N GLU A 10 -21.46 -27.01 -18.68
CA GLU A 10 -20.78 -25.77 -19.05
C GLU A 10 -19.51 -25.55 -18.21
N MET A 11 -19.60 -25.75 -16.90
CA MET A 11 -18.45 -25.63 -15.99
C MET A 11 -17.44 -26.76 -16.18
N GLY A 12 -17.91 -27.96 -16.54
CA GLY A 12 -17.04 -29.09 -16.89
C GLY A 12 -16.17 -28.79 -18.11
N ILE A 13 -16.72 -28.11 -19.12
CA ILE A 13 -16.00 -27.67 -20.32
C ILE A 13 -14.99 -26.57 -19.97
N ALA A 14 -15.41 -25.55 -19.20
CA ALA A 14 -14.54 -24.46 -18.77
C ALA A 14 -13.30 -24.97 -18.02
N LEU A 15 -13.49 -25.89 -17.06
CA LEU A 15 -12.38 -26.50 -16.33
C LEU A 15 -11.42 -27.25 -17.26
N LEU A 16 -11.93 -28.05 -18.20
CA LEU A 16 -11.09 -28.83 -19.09
C LEU A 16 -10.29 -27.96 -20.04
N ALA A 17 -10.82 -26.80 -20.44
CA ALA A 17 -10.10 -25.82 -21.24
C ALA A 17 -8.95 -25.16 -20.45
N GLU A 18 -9.17 -24.83 -19.17
CA GLU A 18 -8.20 -24.12 -18.33
C GLU A 18 -7.20 -25.04 -17.61
N ALA A 19 -7.53 -26.32 -17.40
CA ALA A 19 -6.74 -27.27 -16.63
C ALA A 19 -5.25 -27.38 -17.07
N PRO A 20 -4.90 -27.38 -18.38
CA PRO A 20 -3.50 -27.45 -18.80
C PRO A 20 -2.67 -26.22 -18.42
N ALA A 21 -3.29 -25.04 -18.29
CA ALA A 21 -2.61 -23.83 -17.83
C ALA A 21 -2.43 -23.85 -16.31
N ILE A 22 -3.49 -24.21 -15.59
CA ILE A 22 -3.50 -24.31 -14.12
C ILE A 22 -2.47 -25.34 -13.63
N LEU A 23 -2.45 -26.54 -14.22
CA LEU A 23 -1.52 -27.61 -13.81
C LEU A 23 -0.05 -27.30 -14.13
N ARG A 24 0.21 -26.47 -15.15
CA ARG A 24 1.56 -25.98 -15.46
C ARG A 24 2.09 -25.02 -14.41
N GLY A 25 1.22 -24.24 -13.77
CA GLY A 25 1.60 -23.33 -12.68
C GLY A 25 1.98 -24.03 -11.36
N LEU A 26 1.80 -25.36 -11.26
CA LEU A 26 2.12 -26.12 -10.06
C LEU A 26 3.53 -26.73 -10.12
N PRO A 27 4.33 -26.62 -9.02
CA PRO A 27 5.76 -26.91 -9.04
C PRO A 27 6.10 -28.41 -9.10
N THR A 28 5.30 -29.30 -8.49
CA THR A 28 5.60 -30.74 -8.43
C THR A 28 4.39 -31.62 -8.77
N ASP A 29 4.65 -32.86 -9.18
CA ASP A 29 3.59 -33.83 -9.47
C ASP A 29 2.80 -34.26 -8.22
N GLU A 30 3.39 -34.17 -7.03
CA GLU A 30 2.68 -34.40 -5.77
C GLU A 30 1.62 -33.33 -5.53
N TRP A 31 1.97 -32.05 -5.72
CA TRP A 31 1.03 -30.94 -5.62
C TRP A 31 -0.11 -31.08 -6.63
N ARG A 32 0.21 -31.47 -7.88
CA ARG A 32 -0.80 -31.72 -8.92
C ARG A 32 -1.79 -32.80 -8.50
N ARG A 33 -1.31 -33.94 -7.95
CA ARG A 33 -2.19 -35.02 -7.49
C ARG A 33 -3.05 -34.59 -6.30
N GLN A 34 -2.45 -33.95 -5.30
CA GLN A 34 -3.16 -33.52 -4.09
C GLN A 34 -4.27 -32.51 -4.41
N ILE A 35 -3.98 -31.50 -5.25
CA ILE A 35 -4.98 -30.51 -5.66
C ILE A 35 -6.12 -31.15 -6.44
N LEU A 36 -5.82 -32.07 -7.36
CA LEU A 36 -6.87 -32.77 -8.10
C LEU A 36 -7.73 -33.68 -7.21
N GLN A 37 -7.14 -34.34 -6.20
CA GLN A 37 -7.89 -35.14 -5.22
C GLN A 37 -8.86 -34.27 -4.40
N TYR A 38 -8.40 -33.13 -3.89
CA TYR A 38 -9.26 -32.19 -3.18
C TYR A 38 -10.32 -31.56 -4.08
N GLY A 39 -9.97 -31.25 -5.33
CA GLY A 39 -10.93 -30.78 -6.32
C GLY A 39 -12.01 -31.81 -6.66
N LEU A 40 -11.71 -33.12 -6.60
CA LEU A 40 -12.71 -34.18 -6.75
C LEU A 40 -13.68 -34.21 -5.56
N ILE A 41 -13.17 -34.11 -4.33
CA ILE A 41 -14.00 -34.06 -3.11
C ILE A 41 -14.96 -32.86 -3.15
N LEU A 42 -14.46 -31.69 -3.57
CA LEU A 42 -15.29 -30.50 -3.74
C LEU A 42 -16.34 -30.69 -4.85
N ALA A 43 -15.94 -31.29 -5.98
CA ALA A 43 -16.84 -31.51 -7.12
C ALA A 43 -18.01 -32.45 -6.78
N GLU A 44 -17.83 -33.38 -5.85
CA GLU A 44 -18.91 -34.24 -5.35
C GLU A 44 -19.98 -33.44 -4.59
N ARG A 45 -19.62 -32.29 -4.01
CA ARG A 45 -20.52 -31.43 -3.24
C ARG A 45 -21.11 -30.31 -4.08
N ASP A 46 -20.25 -29.49 -4.70
CA ASP A 46 -20.62 -28.37 -5.55
C ASP A 46 -19.63 -28.15 -6.71
N ALA A 47 -20.18 -28.00 -7.91
CA ALA A 47 -19.40 -27.89 -9.15
C ALA A 47 -18.67 -26.53 -9.26
N GLU A 48 -19.32 -25.45 -8.80
CA GLU A 48 -18.76 -24.10 -8.89
C GLU A 48 -17.66 -23.86 -7.86
N THR A 49 -17.85 -24.36 -6.63
CA THR A 49 -16.82 -24.33 -5.58
C THR A 49 -15.55 -25.05 -6.02
N ALA A 50 -15.69 -26.22 -6.66
CA ALA A 50 -14.55 -26.96 -7.19
C ALA A 50 -13.82 -26.19 -8.31
N LEU A 51 -14.56 -25.48 -9.17
CA LEU A 51 -13.96 -24.65 -10.21
C LEU A 51 -13.22 -23.44 -9.63
N ALA A 52 -13.82 -22.74 -8.66
CA ALA A 52 -13.21 -21.61 -7.96
C ALA A 52 -11.90 -22.01 -7.26
N TYR A 53 -11.92 -23.14 -6.54
CA TYR A 53 -10.75 -23.74 -5.91
C TYR A 53 -9.63 -24.02 -6.93
N VAL A 54 -9.92 -24.75 -8.01
CA VAL A 54 -8.89 -25.16 -8.98
C VAL A 54 -8.25 -23.94 -9.68
N ARG A 55 -9.02 -22.89 -9.96
CA ARG A 55 -8.49 -21.65 -10.56
C ARG A 55 -7.49 -20.93 -9.65
N ARG A 56 -7.74 -20.88 -8.34
CA ARG A 56 -6.89 -20.16 -7.37
C ARG A 56 -5.74 -20.98 -6.79
N CYS A 57 -5.77 -22.31 -6.93
CA CYS A 57 -4.74 -23.22 -6.43
C CYS A 57 -3.28 -22.89 -6.84
N PRO A 58 -2.96 -22.54 -8.10
CA PRO A 58 -1.58 -22.23 -8.48
C PRO A 58 -1.02 -21.03 -7.71
N GLU A 59 -1.84 -19.99 -7.53
CA GLU A 59 -1.48 -18.79 -6.77
C GLU A 59 -1.34 -19.11 -5.27
N LEU A 60 -2.24 -19.93 -4.71
CA LEU A 60 -2.18 -20.37 -3.31
C LEU A 60 -0.90 -21.16 -2.99
N VAL A 61 -0.55 -22.12 -3.84
CA VAL A 61 0.68 -22.91 -3.66
C VAL A 61 1.92 -22.03 -3.78
N ALA A 62 1.92 -21.06 -4.70
CA ALA A 62 3.02 -20.09 -4.82
C ALA A 62 3.18 -19.25 -3.53
N LEU A 63 2.08 -18.89 -2.86
CA LEU A 63 2.07 -18.08 -1.64
C LEU A 63 2.44 -18.85 -0.36
N ILE A 64 1.98 -20.09 -0.23
CA ILE A 64 2.33 -20.96 0.90
C ILE A 64 3.81 -21.37 0.82
N GLY A 65 4.35 -21.47 -0.40
CA GLY A 65 5.73 -21.84 -0.68
C GLY A 65 5.94 -23.35 -0.69
N SER A 66 7.20 -23.77 -0.86
CA SER A 66 7.61 -25.18 -0.98
C SER A 66 8.40 -25.71 0.22
N GLY A 67 8.32 -25.04 1.38
CA GLY A 67 9.05 -25.42 2.59
C GLY A 67 8.50 -26.68 3.29
N GLU A 68 9.29 -27.24 4.22
CA GLU A 68 8.83 -28.34 5.07
C GLU A 68 7.55 -27.94 5.84
N GLY A 69 6.50 -28.74 5.70
CA GLY A 69 5.18 -28.45 6.28
C GLY A 69 4.22 -27.62 5.41
N ALA A 70 4.62 -27.18 4.21
CA ALA A 70 3.72 -26.46 3.28
C ALA A 70 2.45 -27.26 2.94
N GLN A 71 2.58 -28.57 2.71
CA GLN A 71 1.45 -29.46 2.46
C GLN A 71 0.51 -29.55 3.68
N GLN A 72 1.06 -29.56 4.91
CA GLN A 72 0.26 -29.63 6.13
C GLN A 72 -0.48 -28.31 6.40
N LYS A 73 0.16 -27.16 6.13
CA LYS A 73 -0.49 -25.85 6.18
C LYS A 73 -1.62 -25.76 5.16
N PHE A 74 -1.39 -26.21 3.92
CA PHE A 74 -2.44 -26.27 2.90
C PHE A 74 -3.58 -27.21 3.29
N GLN A 75 -3.29 -28.36 3.89
CA GLN A 75 -4.30 -29.27 4.44
C GLN A 75 -5.16 -28.61 5.52
N SER A 76 -4.55 -27.86 6.44
CA SER A 76 -5.29 -27.15 7.49
C SER A 76 -6.20 -26.04 6.92
N TRP A 77 -5.71 -25.32 5.91
CA TRP A 77 -6.48 -24.33 5.18
C TRP A 77 -7.66 -24.97 4.41
N PHE A 78 -7.42 -26.12 3.76
CA PHE A 78 -8.46 -26.86 3.04
C PHE A 78 -9.52 -27.42 4.01
N ALA A 79 -9.11 -27.99 5.15
CA ALA A 79 -10.01 -28.48 6.18
C ALA A 79 -10.92 -27.37 6.72
N SER A 80 -10.35 -26.20 7.00
CA SER A 80 -11.13 -25.02 7.44
C SER A 80 -12.16 -24.59 6.38
N GLY A 81 -11.81 -24.67 5.08
CA GLY A 81 -12.75 -24.39 3.99
C GLY A 81 -13.85 -25.44 3.84
N MET A 82 -13.54 -26.71 4.11
CA MET A 82 -14.51 -27.80 4.12
C MET A 82 -15.53 -27.66 5.26
N ASP A 83 -15.10 -27.22 6.44
CA ASP A 83 -16.00 -26.91 7.55
C ASP A 83 -16.98 -25.81 7.12
N VAL A 84 -16.50 -24.73 6.50
CA VAL A 84 -17.36 -23.64 5.99
C VAL A 84 -18.35 -24.16 4.93
N LEU A 85 -17.89 -25.03 4.02
CA LEU A 85 -18.73 -25.64 2.99
C LEU A 85 -19.84 -26.52 3.57
N GLU A 86 -19.61 -27.17 4.72
CA GLU A 86 -20.61 -27.97 5.41
C GLU A 86 -21.74 -27.11 5.99
N TYR A 87 -21.43 -25.91 6.49
CA TYR A 87 -22.43 -24.96 6.98
C TYR A 87 -23.17 -24.23 5.86
N SER A 88 -22.46 -23.80 4.80
CA SER A 88 -23.04 -23.03 3.70
C SER A 88 -22.31 -23.29 2.38
N VAL A 89 -23.04 -23.69 1.35
CA VAL A 89 -22.48 -23.91 -0.01
C VAL A 89 -21.93 -22.60 -0.59
N GLU A 90 -22.64 -21.49 -0.37
CA GLU A 90 -22.19 -20.15 -0.77
C GLU A 90 -20.95 -19.70 0.01
N GLY A 91 -20.89 -20.06 1.30
CA GLY A 91 -19.72 -19.80 2.15
C GLY A 91 -18.48 -20.55 1.68
N GLY A 92 -18.64 -21.83 1.34
CA GLY A 92 -17.54 -22.62 0.76
C GLY A 92 -17.08 -22.06 -0.59
N ARG A 93 -18.00 -21.62 -1.45
CA ARG A 93 -17.66 -20.97 -2.72
C ARG A 93 -16.86 -19.68 -2.50
N ALA A 94 -17.29 -18.82 -1.58
CA ALA A 94 -16.58 -17.58 -1.24
C ALA A 94 -15.21 -17.87 -0.60
N TYR A 95 -15.10 -18.91 0.24
CA TYR A 95 -13.85 -19.32 0.87
C TYR A 95 -12.82 -19.80 -0.16
N PHE A 96 -13.18 -20.77 -0.99
CA PHE A 96 -12.28 -21.32 -2.01
C PHE A 96 -12.06 -20.38 -3.19
N GLY A 97 -12.96 -19.41 -3.41
CA GLY A 97 -12.78 -18.29 -4.32
C GLY A 97 -11.84 -17.20 -3.78
N MET A 98 -11.40 -17.30 -2.52
CA MET A 98 -10.58 -16.32 -1.80
C MET A 98 -11.26 -14.95 -1.59
N GLU A 99 -12.59 -14.93 -1.61
CA GLU A 99 -13.39 -13.72 -1.44
C GLU A 99 -13.71 -13.44 0.04
N SER A 100 -13.67 -14.46 0.91
CA SER A 100 -14.05 -14.33 2.33
C SER A 100 -12.90 -13.89 3.25
N GLU A 101 -13.20 -13.12 4.31
CA GLU A 101 -12.23 -12.74 5.36
C GLU A 101 -11.60 -13.96 6.03
N LYS A 102 -12.38 -14.99 6.35
CA LYS A 102 -11.88 -16.23 6.95
C LYS A 102 -10.87 -16.94 6.05
N ALA A 103 -11.10 -16.98 4.73
CA ALA A 103 -10.16 -17.58 3.79
C ALA A 103 -8.84 -16.81 3.73
N LEU A 104 -8.90 -15.49 3.70
CA LEU A 104 -7.71 -14.63 3.70
C LEU A 104 -6.97 -14.69 5.03
N GLY A 105 -7.67 -14.75 6.16
CA GLY A 105 -7.09 -14.93 7.49
C GLY A 105 -6.41 -16.29 7.65
N ALA A 106 -7.09 -17.37 7.24
CA ALA A 106 -6.52 -18.73 7.26
C ALA A 106 -5.32 -18.85 6.32
N LEU A 107 -5.37 -18.21 5.14
CA LEU A 107 -4.23 -18.15 4.24
C LEU A 107 -3.08 -17.34 4.85
N SER A 108 -3.33 -16.16 5.43
CA SER A 108 -2.30 -15.37 6.10
C SER A 108 -1.59 -16.15 7.23
N GLN A 109 -2.29 -17.07 7.90
CA GLN A 109 -1.68 -17.96 8.89
C GLN A 109 -0.89 -19.12 8.25
N ALA A 110 -1.35 -19.61 7.09
CA ALA A 110 -0.70 -20.67 6.32
C ALA A 110 0.49 -20.17 5.48
N MET A 111 0.55 -18.89 5.16
CA MET A 111 1.61 -18.28 4.37
C MET A 111 2.94 -18.30 5.13
N SER A 112 3.99 -18.73 4.44
CA SER A 112 5.37 -18.45 4.86
C SER A 112 5.79 -17.05 4.41
N GLY A 113 5.30 -16.61 3.25
CA GLY A 113 5.63 -15.31 2.66
C GLY A 113 5.01 -14.12 3.40
N VAL A 114 5.76 -13.02 3.46
CA VAL A 114 5.36 -11.78 4.11
C VAL A 114 5.11 -10.70 3.05
N PRO A 115 3.87 -10.21 2.91
CA PRO A 115 3.59 -9.05 2.06
C PRO A 115 4.14 -7.76 2.70
N LEU A 116 4.79 -6.91 1.91
CA LEU A 116 5.41 -5.67 2.42
C LEU A 116 4.40 -4.77 3.13
N ARG A 117 3.21 -4.59 2.56
CA ARG A 117 2.16 -3.71 3.13
C ARG A 117 1.78 -4.05 4.57
N GLN A 118 1.79 -5.33 4.94
CA GLN A 118 1.46 -5.75 6.31
C GLN A 118 2.48 -5.22 7.33
N ILE A 119 3.74 -5.13 6.93
CA ILE A 119 4.84 -4.69 7.80
C ILE A 119 5.36 -3.30 7.44
N ALA A 120 4.87 -2.66 6.38
CA ALA A 120 5.41 -1.41 5.83
C ALA A 120 5.48 -0.31 6.88
N ARG A 121 4.47 -0.17 7.74
CA ARG A 121 4.50 0.80 8.85
C ARG A 121 5.61 0.47 9.87
N ARG A 122 5.78 -0.80 10.22
CA ARG A 122 6.81 -1.25 11.16
C ARG A 122 8.21 -1.02 10.58
N VAL A 123 8.42 -1.40 9.32
CA VAL A 123 9.68 -1.21 8.60
C VAL A 123 9.97 0.28 8.41
N LYS A 124 8.95 1.10 8.10
CA LYS A 124 9.08 2.55 7.98
C LYS A 124 9.56 3.17 9.28
N LEU A 125 8.86 2.91 10.39
CA LEU A 125 9.24 3.44 11.70
C LEU A 125 10.64 2.99 12.11
N PHE A 126 11.00 1.75 11.80
CA PHE A 126 12.33 1.21 12.06
C PHE A 126 13.43 1.91 11.23
N ALA A 127 13.24 2.05 9.91
CA ALA A 127 14.18 2.74 9.04
C ALA A 127 14.31 4.23 9.41
N GLN A 128 13.20 4.89 9.76
CA GLN A 128 13.19 6.28 10.24
C GLN A 128 13.94 6.45 11.56
N ALA A 129 13.83 5.47 12.47
CA ALA A 129 14.56 5.49 13.73
C ALA A 129 16.07 5.33 13.54
N LEU A 130 16.51 4.55 12.53
CA LEU A 130 17.92 4.39 12.18
C LEU A 130 18.49 5.67 11.54
N CYS A 131 17.89 6.15 10.46
CA CYS A 131 18.47 7.25 9.68
C CYS A 131 18.14 8.66 10.22
N GLY A 132 17.17 8.78 11.14
CA GLY A 132 16.69 10.06 11.67
C GLY A 132 16.00 10.97 10.65
N ARG A 133 15.64 10.46 9.46
CA ARG A 133 14.97 11.20 8.36
C ARG A 133 13.57 10.63 8.11
N ASP A 134 12.66 11.45 7.60
CA ASP A 134 11.32 10.98 7.20
C ASP A 134 11.40 10.22 5.86
N LEU A 135 11.43 8.88 5.95
CA LEU A 135 11.49 7.98 4.80
C LEU A 135 10.10 7.46 4.39
N ARG A 136 9.91 7.23 3.09
CA ARG A 136 8.78 6.50 2.52
C ARG A 136 9.21 5.10 2.09
N ILE A 137 8.31 4.13 2.20
CA ILE A 137 8.53 2.77 1.68
C ILE A 137 7.59 2.55 0.51
N TYR A 138 8.12 2.04 -0.61
CA TYR A 138 7.31 1.67 -1.77
C TYR A 138 7.53 0.21 -2.16
N ASP A 139 6.53 -0.37 -2.81
CA ASP A 139 6.55 -1.76 -3.27
C ASP A 139 7.31 -1.86 -4.61
N LEU A 140 8.31 -2.74 -4.66
CA LEU A 140 8.89 -3.21 -5.91
C LEU A 140 8.11 -4.43 -6.40
N PRO A 141 7.62 -4.44 -7.66
CA PRO A 141 6.89 -5.58 -8.19
C PRO A 141 7.79 -6.82 -8.17
N ASP A 142 7.37 -7.84 -7.42
CA ASP A 142 8.07 -9.11 -7.36
C ASP A 142 7.29 -10.18 -8.15
N SER A 143 8.01 -11.09 -8.79
CA SER A 143 7.39 -12.14 -9.60
C SER A 143 6.91 -13.30 -8.73
N LEU A 144 5.72 -13.81 -9.02
CA LEU A 144 5.16 -14.99 -8.35
C LEU A 144 5.91 -16.28 -8.72
N GLU A 145 6.72 -16.27 -9.78
CA GLU A 145 7.50 -17.42 -10.21
C GLU A 145 8.69 -17.65 -9.27
N SER A 146 8.73 -18.81 -8.60
CA SER A 146 9.83 -19.19 -7.69
C SER A 146 11.21 -19.26 -8.36
N ALA A 147 11.27 -19.21 -9.69
CA ALA A 147 12.48 -19.30 -10.49
C ALA A 147 13.11 -17.94 -10.83
N GLN A 148 12.40 -16.82 -10.60
CA GLN A 148 12.95 -15.49 -10.86
C GLN A 148 13.66 -14.95 -9.60
N PRO A 149 14.78 -14.21 -9.75
CA PRO A 149 15.45 -13.58 -8.63
C PRO A 149 14.53 -12.52 -8.00
N MET A 150 14.49 -12.49 -6.67
CA MET A 150 13.71 -11.52 -5.92
C MET A 150 14.19 -10.11 -6.26
N ALA A 151 13.27 -9.14 -6.35
CA ALA A 151 13.65 -7.75 -6.53
C ALA A 151 14.63 -7.30 -5.43
N ARG A 152 15.72 -6.62 -5.78
CA ARG A 152 16.66 -6.09 -4.79
C ARG A 152 16.11 -4.80 -4.19
N ALA A 153 16.40 -4.57 -2.91
CA ALA A 153 16.07 -3.30 -2.28
C ALA A 153 16.73 -2.15 -3.05
N THR A 154 16.05 -1.01 -3.18
CA THR A 154 16.59 0.17 -3.88
C THR A 154 16.32 1.44 -3.09
N VAL A 155 17.14 2.46 -3.30
CA VAL A 155 16.88 3.81 -2.81
C VAL A 155 16.50 4.71 -3.99
N SER A 156 15.48 5.53 -3.80
CA SER A 156 15.04 6.52 -4.79
C SER A 156 16.06 7.65 -4.96
N ASP A 157 16.11 8.25 -6.15
CA ASP A 157 16.90 9.44 -6.52
C ASP A 157 16.93 10.55 -5.46
N ASP A 158 15.79 10.80 -4.81
CA ASP A 158 15.65 11.85 -3.80
C ASP A 158 16.23 11.48 -2.43
N GLY A 159 16.65 10.23 -2.22
CA GLY A 159 17.15 9.71 -0.93
C GLY A 159 16.09 9.67 0.19
N ARG A 160 14.81 9.82 -0.17
CA ARG A 160 13.66 9.88 0.76
C ARG A 160 12.75 8.67 0.71
N SER A 161 13.02 7.73 -0.21
CA SER A 161 12.19 6.54 -0.40
C SER A 161 13.05 5.30 -0.55
N ILE A 162 12.68 4.23 0.15
CA ILE A 162 13.28 2.90 0.04
C ILE A 162 12.27 1.96 -0.62
N GLY A 163 12.68 1.32 -1.71
CA GLY A 163 11.94 0.28 -2.40
C GLY A 163 12.28 -1.09 -1.85
N LEU A 164 11.28 -1.86 -1.44
CA LEU A 164 11.44 -3.24 -0.99
C LEU A 164 10.51 -4.16 -1.80
N PRO A 165 10.80 -5.47 -1.93
CA PRO A 165 9.95 -6.41 -2.65
C PRO A 165 8.52 -6.40 -2.13
N SER A 166 7.53 -6.52 -2.99
CA SER A 166 6.12 -6.59 -2.57
C SER A 166 5.80 -7.84 -1.73
N LEU A 167 6.59 -8.91 -1.88
CA LEU A 167 6.41 -10.19 -1.22
C LEU A 167 7.80 -10.82 -0.96
N VAL A 168 8.07 -11.29 0.26
CA VAL A 168 9.31 -12.02 0.60
C VAL A 168 8.93 -13.40 1.13
N ARG A 169 9.48 -14.46 0.52
CA ARG A 169 9.15 -15.87 0.81
C ARG A 169 10.38 -16.80 0.83
N ARG A 170 11.56 -16.25 1.11
CA ARG A 170 12.84 -16.99 1.07
C ARG A 170 12.95 -18.03 2.19
N HIS A 171 12.37 -17.73 3.34
CA HIS A 171 12.45 -18.58 4.53
C HIS A 171 11.12 -19.30 4.80
N PRO A 172 11.14 -20.47 5.48
CA PRO A 172 9.94 -21.27 5.75
C PRO A 172 8.99 -20.63 6.76
N THR A 173 9.47 -19.71 7.61
CA THR A 173 8.68 -19.05 8.64
C THR A 173 8.42 -17.58 8.35
N TYR A 174 7.25 -17.11 8.79
CA TYR A 174 6.86 -15.70 8.74
C TYR A 174 7.89 -14.80 9.44
N GLU A 175 8.34 -15.18 10.64
CA GLU A 175 9.28 -14.38 11.43
C GLU A 175 10.64 -14.23 10.75
N GLU A 176 11.14 -15.27 10.10
CA GLU A 176 12.39 -15.19 9.31
C GLU A 176 12.26 -14.26 8.11
N ASN A 177 11.14 -14.32 7.38
CA ASN A 177 10.89 -13.40 6.28
C ASN A 177 10.69 -11.95 6.75
N VAL A 178 10.09 -11.72 7.92
CA VAL A 178 10.05 -10.38 8.54
C VAL A 178 11.46 -9.90 8.89
N ARG A 179 12.32 -10.77 9.46
CA ARG A 179 13.73 -10.42 9.73
C ARG A 179 14.47 -10.04 8.47
N LEU A 180 14.24 -10.75 7.37
CA LEU A 180 14.84 -10.41 6.07
C LEU A 180 14.45 -9.00 5.61
N TYR A 181 13.16 -8.62 5.69
CA TYR A 181 12.75 -7.24 5.40
C TYR A 181 13.42 -6.20 6.30
N MET A 182 13.52 -6.49 7.60
CA MET A 182 14.14 -5.57 8.56
C MET A 182 15.63 -5.40 8.25
N VAL A 183 16.33 -6.47 7.87
CA VAL A 183 17.75 -6.40 7.45
C VAL A 183 17.91 -5.65 6.14
N MET A 184 17.08 -5.93 5.12
CA MET A 184 17.10 -5.17 3.86
C MET A 184 16.88 -3.68 4.12
N ALA A 185 15.88 -3.34 4.93
CA ALA A 185 15.60 -1.95 5.29
C ALA A 185 16.72 -1.31 6.13
N ALA A 186 17.32 -2.05 7.07
CA ALA A 186 18.45 -1.58 7.86
C ALA A 186 19.66 -1.28 6.98
N HIS A 187 19.93 -2.13 5.99
CA HIS A 187 21.03 -2.00 5.07
C HIS A 187 20.87 -0.73 4.19
N GLU A 188 19.71 -0.55 3.56
CA GLU A 188 19.41 0.65 2.77
C GLU A 188 19.35 1.93 3.61
N ALA A 189 18.80 1.85 4.83
CA ALA A 189 18.83 2.97 5.77
C ALA A 189 20.26 3.29 6.22
N GLY A 190 21.12 2.28 6.37
CA GLY A 190 22.53 2.42 6.72
C GLY A 190 23.32 3.18 5.64
N HIS A 191 23.05 2.92 4.36
CA HIS A 191 23.66 3.71 3.27
C HIS A 191 23.27 5.20 3.35
N LEU A 192 22.03 5.50 3.74
CA LEU A 192 21.57 6.88 3.94
C LEU A 192 22.16 7.53 5.19
N GLU A 193 22.28 6.77 6.29
CA GLU A 193 22.82 7.22 7.58
C GLU A 193 24.33 7.49 7.50
N PHE A 194 25.10 6.59 6.88
CA PHE A 194 26.55 6.67 6.77
C PHE A 194 27.04 7.38 5.50
N GLY A 195 26.16 8.14 4.84
CA GLY A 195 26.52 9.09 3.79
C GLY A 195 27.00 8.49 2.47
N THR A 196 26.58 7.26 2.12
CA THR A 196 26.94 6.60 0.85
C THR A 196 26.59 7.47 -0.37
N PHE A 197 25.41 8.12 -0.33
CA PHE A 197 24.90 8.93 -1.43
C PHE A 197 25.30 10.42 -1.33
N ASP A 198 25.89 10.84 -0.21
CA ASP A 198 26.19 12.23 0.12
C ASP A 198 27.72 12.50 0.02
N VAL A 199 28.36 12.04 -1.07
CA VAL A 199 29.81 12.20 -1.31
C VAL A 199 30.08 13.46 -2.14
N PRO A 200 30.89 14.41 -1.64
CA PRO A 200 31.26 15.60 -2.42
C PRO A 200 32.19 15.23 -3.58
N LEU A 201 31.67 15.30 -4.81
CA LEU A 201 32.41 14.89 -6.02
C LEU A 201 33.64 15.78 -6.29
N SER A 202 33.66 17.00 -5.74
CA SER A 202 34.84 17.88 -5.73
C SER A 202 36.07 17.22 -5.14
N ARG A 203 35.91 16.33 -4.14
CA ARG A 203 37.01 15.59 -3.52
C ARG A 203 37.51 14.41 -4.35
N LEU A 204 36.82 14.02 -5.41
CA LEU A 204 37.17 12.90 -6.29
C LEU A 204 37.68 13.37 -7.67
N GLN A 205 37.90 14.68 -7.85
CA GLN A 205 38.42 15.24 -9.10
C GLN A 205 39.82 14.71 -9.41
N ASP A 206 40.68 14.58 -8.39
CA ASP A 206 42.03 14.01 -8.50
C ASP A 206 42.00 12.58 -9.05
N LEU A 207 41.03 11.76 -8.60
CA LEU A 207 40.83 10.41 -9.10
C LEU A 207 40.41 10.40 -10.57
N SER A 208 39.51 11.29 -10.98
CA SER A 208 39.09 11.39 -12.38
C SER A 208 40.23 11.80 -13.32
N GLU A 209 41.10 12.71 -12.87
CA GLU A 209 42.27 13.14 -13.64
C GLU A 209 43.28 12.00 -13.81
N ASP A 210 43.57 11.28 -12.72
CA ASP A 210 44.47 10.13 -12.71
C ASP A 210 43.93 8.96 -13.58
N LEU A 211 42.62 8.68 -13.55
CA LEU A 211 42.00 7.68 -14.43
C LEU A 211 42.11 8.04 -15.92
N THR A 212 41.92 9.33 -16.25
CA THR A 212 42.11 9.84 -17.61
C THR A 212 43.55 9.63 -18.07
N GLN A 213 44.53 9.86 -17.20
CA GLN A 213 45.94 9.64 -17.49
C GLN A 213 46.29 8.14 -17.65
N ARG A 214 45.72 7.27 -16.81
CA ARG A 214 46.00 5.82 -16.82
C ARG A 214 45.39 5.08 -18.01
N TYR A 215 44.14 5.40 -18.36
CA TYR A 215 43.36 4.63 -19.35
C TYR A 215 43.08 5.39 -20.65
N GLY A 216 43.44 6.67 -20.74
CA GLY A 216 43.32 7.46 -21.98
C GLY A 216 41.88 7.76 -22.43
N ARG A 217 40.87 7.50 -21.59
CA ARG A 217 39.46 7.85 -21.86
C ARG A 217 39.21 9.31 -21.47
N LYS A 218 38.48 10.05 -22.30
CA LYS A 218 38.18 11.47 -22.03
C LYS A 218 37.36 11.63 -20.75
N ALA A 219 37.84 12.45 -19.82
CA ALA A 219 37.04 12.92 -18.70
C ALA A 219 35.75 13.61 -19.21
N PRO A 220 34.58 13.35 -18.60
CA PRO A 220 33.38 14.12 -18.85
C PRO A 220 33.61 15.60 -18.50
N ARG A 221 32.96 16.52 -19.25
CA ARG A 221 33.13 17.98 -19.06
C ARG A 221 32.70 18.47 -17.67
N GLU A 222 31.76 17.77 -17.05
CA GLU A 222 31.34 17.95 -15.65
C GLU A 222 31.08 16.57 -15.06
N VAL A 223 31.71 16.25 -13.93
CA VAL A 223 31.42 15.03 -13.15
C VAL A 223 30.21 15.33 -12.27
N ARG A 224 29.04 14.79 -12.61
CA ARG A 224 27.79 15.03 -11.87
C ARG A 224 27.40 13.85 -10.99
N THR A 225 27.90 12.66 -11.31
CA THR A 225 27.64 11.43 -10.54
C THR A 225 28.91 10.60 -10.37
N LEU A 226 28.89 9.65 -9.43
CA LEU A 226 29.95 8.64 -9.34
C LEU A 226 29.97 7.70 -10.57
N GLY A 227 28.82 7.51 -11.21
CA GLY A 227 28.71 6.76 -12.48
C GLY A 227 29.55 7.36 -13.62
N ASP A 228 29.66 8.69 -13.68
CA ASP A 228 30.49 9.39 -14.66
C ASP A 228 32.00 9.08 -14.47
N ILE A 229 32.43 8.85 -13.23
CA ILE A 229 33.80 8.43 -12.91
C ILE A 229 33.99 6.96 -13.29
N PHE A 230 33.04 6.09 -12.94
CA PHE A 230 33.13 4.65 -13.21
C PHE A 230 33.13 4.32 -14.71
N ALA A 231 32.52 5.15 -15.55
CA ALA A 231 32.58 5.02 -17.01
C ALA A 231 34.01 5.15 -17.59
N GLN A 232 34.95 5.76 -16.87
CA GLN A 232 36.34 5.94 -17.29
C GLN A 232 37.18 4.66 -17.13
N TYR A 233 36.72 3.68 -16.34
CA TYR A 233 37.41 2.40 -16.17
C TYR A 233 37.25 1.50 -17.40
N PRO A 234 38.26 0.67 -17.74
CA PRO A 234 38.16 -0.30 -18.83
C PRO A 234 36.91 -1.18 -18.72
N GLN A 235 36.61 -1.66 -17.51
CA GLN A 235 35.43 -2.46 -17.17
C GLN A 235 34.57 -1.76 -16.10
N PRO A 236 33.57 -0.95 -16.50
CA PRO A 236 32.70 -0.22 -15.55
C PRO A 236 31.89 -1.12 -14.61
N GLY A 237 31.49 -2.31 -15.08
CA GLY A 237 30.77 -3.28 -14.24
C GLY A 237 31.61 -3.81 -13.09
N LEU A 238 32.91 -4.03 -13.32
CA LEU A 238 33.83 -4.56 -12.31
C LEU A 238 34.09 -3.54 -11.19
N ILE A 239 34.36 -2.27 -11.54
CA ILE A 239 34.56 -1.23 -10.52
C ILE A 239 33.27 -0.98 -9.72
N ARG A 240 32.10 -1.08 -10.35
CA ARG A 240 30.80 -0.98 -9.66
C ARG A 240 30.65 -2.08 -8.62
N ASP A 241 30.97 -3.33 -8.96
CA ASP A 241 30.88 -4.46 -8.03
C ASP A 241 31.92 -4.39 -6.91
N LEU A 242 33.16 -3.96 -7.22
CA LEU A 242 34.19 -3.74 -6.19
C LEU A 242 33.82 -2.61 -5.23
N TRP A 243 33.27 -1.51 -5.74
CA TRP A 243 32.75 -0.43 -4.91
C TRP A 243 31.58 -0.90 -4.06
N ALA A 244 30.63 -1.61 -4.66
CA ALA A 244 29.49 -2.17 -3.94
C ALA A 244 29.94 -3.07 -2.79
N LEU A 245 30.87 -3.98 -3.05
CA LEU A 245 31.45 -4.87 -2.06
C LEU A 245 32.07 -4.12 -0.88
N VAL A 246 32.90 -3.10 -1.15
CA VAL A 246 33.57 -2.32 -0.10
C VAL A 246 32.57 -1.48 0.68
N GLU A 247 31.62 -0.87 -0.01
CA GLU A 247 30.63 0.02 0.59
C GLU A 247 29.64 -0.76 1.46
N ASP A 248 29.17 -1.92 1.01
CA ASP A 248 28.36 -2.84 1.79
C ASP A 248 29.11 -3.30 3.04
N ALA A 249 30.38 -3.69 2.88
CA ALA A 249 31.22 -4.12 4.00
C ALA A 249 31.42 -2.98 5.02
N ARG A 250 31.57 -1.73 4.56
CA ARG A 250 31.67 -0.54 5.42
C ARG A 250 30.37 -0.29 6.18
N VAL A 251 29.24 -0.27 5.48
CA VAL A 251 27.92 -0.01 6.08
C VAL A 251 27.56 -1.10 7.08
N GLU A 252 27.77 -2.36 6.72
CA GLU A 252 27.48 -3.49 7.61
C GLU A 252 28.36 -3.47 8.88
N TYR A 253 29.65 -3.13 8.75
CA TYR A 253 30.53 -2.94 9.90
C TYR A 253 30.04 -1.83 10.84
N LEU A 254 29.64 -0.67 10.29
CA LEU A 254 29.12 0.46 11.07
C LEU A 254 27.77 0.13 11.72
N LEU A 255 26.86 -0.52 10.98
CA LEU A 255 25.56 -0.98 11.51
C LEU A 255 25.74 -1.93 12.70
N ARG A 256 26.61 -2.93 12.58
CA ARG A 256 26.86 -3.90 13.66
C ARG A 256 27.41 -3.22 14.92
N ARG A 257 28.18 -2.15 14.75
CA ARG A 257 28.80 -1.42 15.85
C ARG A 257 27.86 -0.45 16.55
N GLU A 258 27.16 0.39 15.80
CA GLU A 258 26.23 1.38 16.35
C GLU A 258 24.93 0.71 16.83
N TYR A 259 24.52 -0.40 16.19
CA TYR A 259 23.30 -1.14 16.52
C TYR A 259 23.60 -2.63 16.82
N PRO A 260 24.15 -2.97 18.01
CA PRO A 260 24.48 -4.36 18.36
C PRO A 260 23.29 -5.34 18.28
N GLY A 261 22.06 -4.84 18.45
CA GLY A 261 20.84 -5.64 18.33
C GLY A 261 20.61 -6.24 16.93
N LEU A 262 21.12 -5.59 15.87
CA LEU A 262 20.99 -6.06 14.49
C LEU A 262 22.09 -7.07 14.09
N SER A 263 23.18 -7.14 14.85
CA SER A 263 24.34 -7.97 14.51
C SER A 263 23.99 -9.45 14.36
N ARG A 264 23.11 -9.97 15.24
CA ARG A 264 22.69 -11.37 15.20
C ARG A 264 21.84 -11.66 13.96
N ASP A 265 20.91 -10.78 13.62
CA ASP A 265 20.02 -10.96 12.48
C ASP A 265 20.78 -10.84 11.16
N LEU A 266 21.71 -9.88 11.06
CA LEU A 266 22.64 -9.73 9.93
C LEU A 266 23.49 -11.00 9.72
N ALA A 267 24.10 -11.53 10.78
CA ALA A 267 24.95 -12.72 10.68
C ALA A 267 24.17 -13.97 10.24
N VAL A 268 22.93 -14.13 10.70
CA VAL A 268 22.06 -15.26 10.31
C VAL A 268 21.71 -15.18 8.82
N ILE A 269 21.24 -14.02 8.35
CA ILE A 269 20.84 -13.83 6.95
C ILE A 269 22.05 -13.91 6.01
N ALA A 270 23.21 -13.36 6.42
CA ALA A 270 24.44 -13.47 5.65
C ALA A 270 24.88 -14.93 5.48
N LYS A 271 24.82 -15.73 6.55
CA LYS A 271 25.14 -17.16 6.50
C LYS A 271 24.21 -17.94 5.57
N ASP A 272 22.91 -17.66 5.61
CA ASP A 272 21.93 -18.32 4.75
C ASP A 272 22.17 -17.99 3.27
N ALA A 273 22.51 -16.74 2.95
CA ALA A 273 22.86 -16.31 1.59
C ALA A 273 24.09 -17.05 1.02
N VAL A 274 25.09 -17.34 1.86
CA VAL A 274 26.28 -18.12 1.46
C VAL A 274 25.93 -19.58 1.13
N GLN A 275 25.01 -20.21 1.88
CA GLN A 275 24.68 -21.63 1.73
C GLN A 275 23.90 -21.98 0.47
N VAL A 276 23.04 -21.07 -0.01
CA VAL A 276 22.18 -21.29 -1.19
C VAL A 276 22.98 -21.28 -2.51
N ARG A 277 24.27 -20.92 -2.45
CA ARG A 277 25.10 -20.71 -3.62
C ARG A 277 25.63 -22.02 -4.22
N SER A 278 25.27 -22.33 -5.47
CA SER A 278 25.95 -23.36 -6.25
C SER A 278 27.24 -22.79 -6.87
N LEU A 279 28.40 -23.27 -6.45
CA LEU A 279 29.70 -22.80 -6.93
C LEU A 279 30.09 -23.38 -8.31
N ALA A 280 30.73 -22.51 -9.11
CA ALA A 280 31.89 -22.80 -9.96
C ALA A 280 31.74 -23.42 -11.37
N HIS A 281 30.60 -23.28 -12.07
CA HIS A 281 30.57 -23.62 -13.51
C HIS A 281 30.42 -22.35 -14.38
N GLY A 282 31.51 -21.93 -15.02
CA GLY A 282 31.51 -20.90 -16.07
C GLY A 282 31.81 -19.45 -15.64
N MET A 283 32.44 -19.22 -14.48
CA MET A 283 32.90 -17.88 -14.06
C MET A 283 34.32 -17.60 -14.57
N THR A 284 34.58 -16.34 -14.95
CA THR A 284 35.94 -15.86 -15.27
C THR A 284 36.81 -15.74 -14.00
N VAL A 285 38.13 -15.61 -14.15
CA VAL A 285 39.04 -15.43 -13.00
C VAL A 285 38.72 -14.15 -12.22
N ARG A 286 38.39 -13.05 -12.91
CA ARG A 286 38.00 -11.79 -12.27
C ARG A 286 36.70 -11.93 -11.49
N GLU A 287 35.69 -12.56 -12.09
CA GLU A 287 34.42 -12.85 -11.42
C GLU A 287 34.67 -13.73 -10.18
N LEU A 288 35.47 -14.78 -10.29
CA LEU A 288 35.81 -15.65 -9.16
C LEU A 288 36.51 -14.89 -8.02
N VAL A 289 37.41 -13.95 -8.31
CA VAL A 289 38.07 -13.14 -7.27
C VAL A 289 37.08 -12.23 -6.57
N VAL A 290 36.28 -11.46 -7.30
CA VAL A 290 35.21 -10.60 -6.72
C VAL A 290 34.28 -11.45 -5.88
N ASP A 291 33.99 -12.66 -6.34
CA ASP A 291 33.10 -13.56 -5.68
C ASP A 291 33.59 -14.05 -4.31
N GLN A 292 34.87 -14.44 -4.26
CA GLN A 292 35.50 -14.88 -3.02
C GLN A 292 35.66 -13.71 -2.05
N LEU A 293 35.99 -12.51 -2.54
CA LEU A 293 36.02 -11.30 -1.70
C LEU A 293 34.64 -10.99 -1.12
N LEU A 294 33.57 -11.20 -1.89
CA LEU A 294 32.19 -10.99 -1.45
C LEU A 294 31.82 -11.98 -0.34
N LEU A 295 32.18 -13.26 -0.51
CA LEU A 295 32.02 -14.28 0.53
C LEU A 295 32.79 -13.92 1.80
N LEU A 296 34.06 -13.52 1.68
CA LEU A 296 34.88 -13.09 2.81
C LEU A 296 34.31 -11.86 3.52
N SER A 297 33.65 -10.95 2.80
CA SER A 297 32.99 -9.78 3.38
C SER A 297 31.77 -10.10 4.26
N THR A 298 31.24 -11.31 4.16
CA THR A 298 29.96 -11.70 4.77
C THR A 298 30.11 -12.66 5.94
N VAL A 299 31.23 -13.38 6.01
CA VAL A 299 31.50 -14.42 7.02
C VAL A 299 32.48 -13.89 8.06
N ASP A 300 32.12 -14.01 9.34
CA ASP A 300 32.97 -13.56 10.47
C ASP A 300 34.26 -14.36 10.60
N ASP A 301 34.27 -15.63 10.18
CA ASP A 301 35.43 -16.52 10.16
C ASP A 301 35.91 -16.81 8.73
N ALA A 302 36.76 -15.92 8.22
CA ALA A 302 37.41 -16.05 6.91
C ALA A 302 38.23 -17.34 6.75
N GLY A 303 38.61 -18.02 7.84
CA GLY A 303 39.38 -19.26 7.80
C GLY A 303 38.56 -20.50 7.43
N SER A 304 37.23 -20.41 7.44
CA SER A 304 36.32 -21.53 7.21
C SER A 304 35.90 -21.73 5.74
N LEU A 305 36.18 -20.75 4.87
CA LEU A 305 35.76 -20.77 3.46
C LEU A 305 36.77 -21.52 2.58
N PRO A 306 36.33 -22.42 1.68
CA PRO A 306 37.20 -23.11 0.75
C PRO A 306 37.66 -22.14 -0.36
N LEU A 307 38.82 -21.51 -0.17
CA LEU A 307 39.46 -20.70 -1.21
C LEU A 307 40.08 -21.62 -2.27
N PRO A 308 39.92 -21.32 -3.58
CA PRO A 308 40.63 -22.04 -4.63
C PRO A 308 42.15 -21.94 -4.41
N ASP A 309 42.83 -23.07 -4.26
CA ASP A 309 44.28 -23.12 -3.97
C ASP A 309 45.10 -22.32 -4.99
N ALA A 310 44.63 -22.28 -6.23
CA ALA A 310 45.27 -21.57 -7.33
C ALA A 310 45.29 -20.04 -7.15
N LEU A 311 44.31 -19.42 -6.48
CA LEU A 311 44.16 -17.95 -6.35
C LEU A 311 44.23 -17.46 -4.90
N LYS A 312 44.59 -18.36 -3.99
CA LYS A 312 44.56 -18.10 -2.55
C LYS A 312 45.47 -16.93 -2.15
N GLY A 313 46.64 -16.81 -2.76
CA GLY A 313 47.58 -15.72 -2.48
C GLY A 313 47.01 -14.36 -2.87
N GLU A 314 46.50 -14.25 -4.09
CA GLU A 314 45.91 -13.02 -4.64
C GLU A 314 44.67 -12.59 -3.86
N ILE A 315 43.78 -13.53 -3.53
CA ILE A 315 42.57 -13.24 -2.75
C ILE A 315 42.93 -12.76 -1.34
N THR A 316 43.94 -13.37 -0.70
CA THR A 316 44.37 -12.98 0.65
C THR A 316 44.96 -11.57 0.66
N GLU A 317 45.76 -11.21 -0.35
CA GLU A 317 46.33 -9.88 -0.49
C GLU A 317 45.23 -8.83 -0.74
N LEU A 318 44.30 -9.09 -1.67
CA LEU A 318 43.18 -8.19 -1.93
C LEU A 318 42.25 -8.06 -0.71
N TRP A 319 42.01 -9.14 0.02
CA TRP A 319 41.23 -9.11 1.26
C TRP A 319 41.89 -8.26 2.35
N SER A 320 43.22 -8.31 2.47
CA SER A 320 43.96 -7.45 3.41
C SER A 320 43.79 -5.96 3.10
N LEU A 321 43.65 -5.60 1.82
CA LEU A 321 43.30 -4.24 1.40
C LEU A 321 41.85 -3.90 1.79
N CYS A 322 40.89 -4.80 1.54
CA CYS A 322 39.50 -4.61 1.96
C CYS A 322 39.38 -4.32 3.47
N GLN A 323 40.15 -5.03 4.30
CA GLN A 323 40.12 -4.88 5.76
C GLN A 323 40.49 -3.47 6.26
N THR A 324 41.17 -2.67 5.43
CA THR A 324 41.51 -1.28 5.79
C THR A 324 40.29 -0.37 5.96
N ILE A 325 39.11 -0.77 5.45
CA ILE A 325 37.86 0.00 5.62
C ILE A 325 37.21 -0.22 7.00
N PHE A 326 37.56 -1.27 7.74
CA PHE A 326 36.90 -1.64 9.01
C PHE A 326 37.36 -0.80 10.20
N HIS A 327 36.93 0.46 10.24
CA HIS A 327 37.21 1.38 11.33
C HIS A 327 36.08 2.40 11.55
N PRO A 328 35.92 2.95 12.78
CA PRO A 328 34.86 3.91 13.15
C PRO A 328 34.61 5.08 12.20
N LEU A 329 35.67 5.60 11.61
CA LEU A 329 35.69 6.86 10.88
C LEU A 329 35.69 6.61 9.36
N ALA A 330 35.35 5.39 8.94
CA ALA A 330 35.34 5.00 7.54
C ALA A 330 34.29 5.82 6.77
N THR A 331 34.76 6.61 5.81
CA THR A 331 33.90 7.46 4.96
C THR A 331 33.57 6.77 3.63
N ALA A 332 32.45 7.15 3.02
CA ALA A 332 32.09 6.69 1.67
C ALA A 332 33.14 7.09 0.61
N GLU A 333 33.82 8.24 0.78
CA GLU A 333 34.95 8.64 -0.07
C GLU A 333 36.10 7.62 -0.03
N GLN A 334 36.45 7.14 1.18
CA GLN A 334 37.48 6.11 1.34
C GLN A 334 37.07 4.78 0.69
N ALA A 335 35.78 4.44 0.69
CA ALA A 335 35.27 3.25 0.00
C ALA A 335 35.49 3.34 -1.52
N VAL A 336 35.20 4.48 -2.14
CA VAL A 336 35.47 4.73 -3.57
C VAL A 336 36.98 4.60 -3.88
N ARG A 337 37.83 5.24 -3.07
CA ARG A 337 39.29 5.17 -3.27
C ARG A 337 39.87 3.79 -3.01
N LEU A 338 39.26 3.01 -2.11
CA LEU A 338 39.65 1.63 -1.87
C LEU A 338 39.22 0.72 -3.04
N ALA A 339 38.05 0.95 -3.62
CA ALA A 339 37.61 0.25 -4.83
C ALA A 339 38.58 0.47 -6.01
N ASP A 340 39.07 1.70 -6.22
CA ASP A 340 40.13 1.98 -7.21
C ASP A 340 41.41 1.18 -6.93
N ARG A 341 41.89 1.20 -5.68
CA ARG A 341 43.09 0.45 -5.28
C ARG A 341 42.92 -1.05 -5.49
N LEU A 342 41.74 -1.60 -5.20
CA LEU A 342 41.42 -3.00 -5.44
C LEU A 342 41.43 -3.32 -6.94
N TYR A 343 40.82 -2.48 -7.77
CA TYR A 343 40.81 -2.64 -9.21
C TYR A 343 42.24 -2.71 -9.77
N VAL A 344 43.09 -1.76 -9.37
CA VAL A 344 44.49 -1.66 -9.83
C VAL A 344 45.33 -2.83 -9.32
N SER A 345 45.20 -3.20 -8.03
CA SER A 345 45.93 -4.33 -7.46
C SER A 345 45.51 -5.65 -8.08
N MET A 346 44.22 -5.85 -8.36
CA MET A 346 43.72 -7.05 -9.02
C MET A 346 44.28 -7.17 -10.44
N ASP A 347 44.27 -6.10 -11.23
CA ASP A 347 44.86 -6.11 -12.57
C ASP A 347 46.37 -6.41 -12.55
N LYS A 348 47.12 -5.87 -11.57
CA LYS A 348 48.56 -6.16 -11.40
C LYS A 348 48.82 -7.62 -11.05
N LEU A 349 48.09 -8.17 -10.08
CA LEU A 349 48.27 -9.56 -9.63
C LEU A 349 47.93 -10.55 -10.74
N LEU A 350 46.86 -10.29 -11.50
CA LEU A 350 46.47 -11.12 -12.64
C LEU A 350 47.47 -10.98 -13.81
N ALA A 351 48.07 -9.81 -14.03
CA ALA A 351 49.11 -9.63 -15.04
C ALA A 351 50.40 -10.39 -14.70
N ILE A 352 50.89 -10.29 -13.45
CA ILE A 352 52.06 -11.05 -12.96
C ILE A 352 51.84 -12.55 -13.14
N ARG A 353 50.62 -13.03 -12.85
CA ARG A 353 50.27 -14.43 -13.03
C ARG A 353 50.32 -14.86 -14.49
N ARG A 354 49.80 -14.05 -15.42
CA ARG A 354 49.90 -14.35 -16.86
C ARG A 354 51.35 -14.46 -17.31
N GLU A 355 52.22 -13.58 -16.84
CA GLU A 355 53.67 -13.62 -17.13
C GLU A 355 54.34 -14.85 -16.51
N ALA A 356 53.98 -15.21 -15.27
CA ALA A 356 54.49 -16.40 -14.60
C ALA A 356 54.07 -17.70 -15.31
N ILE A 357 52.80 -17.81 -15.72
CA ILE A 357 52.28 -18.96 -16.49
C ILE A 357 52.96 -19.04 -17.85
N ALA A 358 53.12 -17.92 -18.56
CA ALA A 358 53.82 -17.86 -19.84
C ALA A 358 55.31 -18.22 -19.72
N SER A 359 55.93 -18.04 -18.55
CA SER A 359 57.32 -18.44 -18.28
C SER A 359 57.48 -19.90 -17.83
N SER A 360 56.42 -20.53 -17.32
CA SER A 360 56.44 -21.91 -16.82
C SER A 360 56.12 -22.98 -17.87
N ASP A 361 55.66 -22.57 -19.06
CA ASP A 361 55.28 -23.48 -20.15
C ASP A 361 56.45 -24.23 -20.84
N GLU A 362 57.68 -24.17 -20.31
CA GLU A 362 58.78 -25.04 -20.75
C GLU A 362 59.02 -26.29 -19.88
N SER A 363 58.29 -26.54 -18.77
CA SER A 363 58.46 -27.83 -18.06
C SER A 363 57.23 -28.29 -17.26
N GLU A 364 56.69 -29.41 -17.75
CA GLU A 364 55.94 -30.46 -17.05
C GLU A 364 54.48 -30.19 -16.64
N ALA A 365 53.59 -30.71 -17.49
CA ALA A 365 52.26 -31.15 -17.08
C ALA A 365 52.34 -32.47 -16.28
N LEU A 366 51.67 -32.53 -15.13
CA LEU A 366 51.26 -33.80 -14.50
C LEU A 366 49.95 -33.62 -13.73
N GLU A 367 49.04 -34.55 -13.98
CA GLU A 367 47.67 -34.65 -13.49
C GLU A 367 47.60 -34.79 -11.96
N GLN A 368 46.71 -34.01 -11.31
CA GLN A 368 45.65 -34.48 -10.40
C GLN A 368 44.94 -33.31 -9.70
N SER A 369 43.62 -33.46 -9.53
CA SER A 369 42.70 -32.69 -8.66
C SER A 369 42.11 -31.37 -9.21
N ILE A 370 40.80 -31.45 -9.54
CA ILE A 370 39.82 -30.39 -9.83
C ILE A 370 40.04 -29.69 -11.20
N PRO A 371 39.00 -29.49 -12.04
CA PRO A 371 39.18 -28.78 -13.31
C PRO A 371 39.63 -27.35 -13.01
N ALA A 372 40.88 -27.03 -13.31
CA ALA A 372 41.32 -25.64 -13.33
C ALA A 372 40.40 -24.85 -14.27
N PRO A 373 39.94 -23.64 -13.90
CA PRO A 373 39.17 -22.80 -14.81
C PRO A 373 39.99 -22.64 -16.09
N ARG A 374 39.42 -23.08 -17.22
CA ARG A 374 40.12 -23.07 -18.51
C ARG A 374 40.51 -21.63 -18.82
N ALA A 375 41.81 -21.37 -18.95
CA ALA A 375 42.42 -20.07 -19.25
C ALA A 375 41.99 -19.46 -20.60
N SER A 376 41.07 -20.10 -21.33
CA SER A 376 40.72 -19.77 -22.71
C SER A 376 39.49 -18.85 -22.86
N GLU A 377 38.99 -18.23 -21.79
CA GLU A 377 37.89 -17.24 -21.87
C GLU A 377 38.28 -15.81 -21.45
N ASP A 378 39.58 -15.54 -21.27
CA ASP A 378 40.16 -14.20 -20.99
C ASP A 378 40.01 -13.19 -22.16
N LEU A 379 39.29 -13.57 -23.23
CA LEU A 379 39.10 -12.80 -24.47
C LEU A 379 37.71 -12.15 -24.59
N SER A 380 36.77 -12.38 -23.66
CA SER A 380 35.52 -11.63 -23.66
C SER A 380 35.71 -10.35 -22.84
N ASP A 381 35.69 -9.19 -23.49
CA ASP A 381 35.75 -7.87 -22.86
C ASP A 381 34.52 -7.56 -21.94
N THR A 382 33.61 -8.51 -21.78
CA THR A 382 32.29 -8.29 -21.14
C THR A 382 32.25 -8.96 -19.78
N TYR A 383 32.56 -8.20 -18.72
CA TYR A 383 32.33 -8.60 -17.33
C TYR A 383 30.84 -8.74 -17.03
N ARG A 384 30.41 -9.84 -16.38
CA ARG A 384 29.03 -9.99 -15.90
C ARG A 384 28.91 -9.52 -14.44
N PRO A 385 28.02 -8.57 -14.13
CA PRO A 385 27.78 -8.13 -12.76
C PRO A 385 27.34 -9.27 -11.84
N MET A 386 27.75 -9.20 -10.58
CA MET A 386 27.33 -10.13 -9.53
C MET A 386 25.95 -9.76 -8.97
N GLU A 387 24.92 -10.55 -9.27
CA GLU A 387 23.52 -10.23 -8.91
C GLU A 387 22.94 -11.04 -7.73
N ASN A 388 23.75 -11.81 -7.02
CA ASN A 388 23.24 -12.95 -6.22
C ASN A 388 23.02 -12.70 -4.71
N TRP A 389 22.98 -11.45 -4.23
CA TRP A 389 22.84 -11.16 -2.79
C TRP A 389 21.55 -10.40 -2.48
N ASP A 390 20.50 -11.15 -2.21
CA ASP A 390 19.12 -10.68 -2.07
C ASP A 390 18.91 -9.63 -0.96
N TYR A 391 19.65 -9.72 0.15
CA TYR A 391 19.47 -8.80 1.27
C TYR A 391 20.24 -7.48 1.11
N ARG A 392 21.25 -7.45 0.22
CA ARG A 392 22.02 -6.24 -0.11
C ARG A 392 21.35 -5.56 -1.29
N GLY A 393 20.91 -4.31 -1.13
CA GLY A 393 20.21 -3.59 -2.18
C GLY A 393 21.05 -3.39 -3.44
N ALA A 394 20.36 -3.06 -4.54
CA ALA A 394 21.02 -2.68 -5.76
C ALA A 394 21.53 -1.24 -5.64
N MET A 395 22.84 -1.09 -5.49
CA MET A 395 23.47 0.23 -5.50
C MET A 395 23.65 0.74 -6.93
N ASP A 396 23.09 1.91 -7.20
CA ASP A 396 23.32 2.66 -8.44
C ASP A 396 24.33 3.81 -8.20
N PRO A 397 25.52 3.76 -8.82
CA PRO A 397 26.51 4.85 -8.77
C PRO A 397 25.97 6.21 -9.22
N ASN A 398 24.90 6.25 -10.03
CA ASN A 398 24.32 7.51 -10.52
C ASN A 398 23.55 8.29 -9.44
N LEU A 399 23.22 7.65 -8.32
CA LEU A 399 22.56 8.25 -7.17
C LEU A 399 23.53 9.04 -6.28
N VAL A 400 24.82 8.73 -6.34
CA VAL A 400 25.85 9.43 -5.56
C VAL A 400 26.16 10.76 -6.23
N ARG A 401 25.75 11.87 -5.60
CA ARG A 401 25.89 13.23 -6.12
C ARG A 401 26.22 14.22 -5.01
N ASP A 402 26.74 15.37 -5.38
CA ASP A 402 26.96 16.46 -4.43
C ASP A 402 25.60 17.08 -4.02
N ARG A 403 25.07 16.66 -2.87
CA ARG A 403 23.86 17.23 -2.28
C ARG A 403 24.14 18.41 -1.35
N THR A 404 25.40 18.82 -1.19
CA THR A 404 25.76 19.92 -0.28
C THR A 404 25.51 21.32 -0.84
N GLU A 405 25.15 21.44 -2.13
CA GLU A 405 24.84 22.73 -2.77
C GLU A 405 23.38 22.92 -3.22
N SER A 406 22.52 21.91 -3.12
CA SER A 406 21.11 22.05 -3.48
C SER A 406 20.25 22.45 -2.27
N ALA A 407 19.98 23.75 -2.17
CA ALA A 407 18.73 24.24 -1.57
C ALA A 407 17.55 23.43 -2.15
N PRO A 408 16.42 23.25 -1.43
CA PRO A 408 15.28 22.52 -1.97
C PRO A 408 14.75 23.30 -3.17
N GLU A 409 15.15 22.90 -4.38
CA GLU A 409 14.49 23.33 -5.60
C GLU A 409 13.07 22.74 -5.54
N GLN A 410 12.14 23.56 -5.07
CA GLN A 410 10.76 23.48 -5.49
C GLN A 410 10.79 23.50 -7.02
N ARG A 411 10.63 22.33 -7.65
CA ARG A 411 10.30 22.27 -9.07
C ARG A 411 9.05 23.13 -9.24
N PRO A 412 9.10 24.26 -9.99
CA PRO A 412 7.88 24.94 -10.34
C PRO A 412 7.09 23.98 -11.22
N ALA A 413 5.81 23.81 -10.89
CA ALA A 413 4.85 23.22 -11.80
C ALA A 413 4.96 23.94 -13.14
N SER A 414 5.52 23.27 -14.15
CA SER A 414 5.50 23.76 -15.52
C SER A 414 4.06 23.71 -16.00
N GLY A 415 3.37 24.83 -15.84
CA GLY A 415 2.10 25.11 -16.47
C GLY A 415 2.22 24.89 -17.97
N GLN A 416 1.26 24.15 -18.51
CA GLN A 416 0.98 24.09 -19.93
C GLN A 416 0.74 25.51 -20.43
N GLY A 417 1.61 25.96 -21.33
CA GLY A 417 1.41 27.12 -22.16
C GLY A 417 1.22 26.65 -23.60
N ASP A 418 0.07 27.02 -24.15
CA ASP A 418 -0.36 26.76 -25.52
C ASP A 418 0.69 27.15 -26.58
N SER A 419 0.86 26.31 -27.60
CA SER A 419 1.22 26.78 -28.94
C SER A 419 0.79 25.76 -30.00
N GLU A 420 -0.39 26.02 -30.55
CA GLU A 420 -0.82 25.99 -31.96
C GLU A 420 -0.35 24.88 -32.91
N GLY A 421 -1.34 24.39 -33.67
CA GLY A 421 -1.21 23.36 -34.68
C GLY A 421 -0.41 23.76 -35.92
N GLY A 422 0.04 22.75 -36.65
CA GLY A 422 0.67 22.89 -37.95
C GLY A 422 0.81 21.54 -38.65
N ALA A 423 -0.02 21.32 -39.67
CA ALA A 423 -0.01 20.16 -40.54
C ALA A 423 1.17 20.18 -41.54
N GLY A 424 1.55 19.00 -42.06
CA GLY A 424 2.39 18.84 -43.25
C GLY A 424 3.21 17.54 -43.21
N LEU A 425 2.75 16.44 -43.81
CA LEU A 425 2.99 16.02 -45.21
C LEU A 425 4.44 15.55 -45.50
N ALA A 426 4.52 14.23 -45.74
CA ALA A 426 5.26 13.50 -46.77
C ALA A 426 6.73 13.85 -47.09
N GLY A 427 7.56 12.80 -47.07
CA GLY A 427 8.89 12.79 -47.69
C GLY A 427 9.52 11.41 -47.69
N GLU A 428 9.18 10.59 -48.69
CA GLU A 428 9.91 9.38 -49.07
C GLU A 428 11.30 9.73 -49.64
N SER A 429 12.34 9.02 -49.21
CA SER A 429 13.49 8.70 -50.05
C SER A 429 14.24 7.52 -49.47
N GLY A 430 14.24 6.40 -50.19
CA GLY A 430 14.81 5.13 -49.76
C GLY A 430 16.20 4.80 -50.28
N GLY A 431 16.65 3.61 -49.85
CA GLY A 431 17.69 2.77 -50.45
C GLY A 431 19.05 2.89 -49.75
N SER A 432 19.84 1.84 -49.53
CA SER A 432 19.74 0.41 -49.86
C SER A 432 20.95 -0.29 -49.21
N SER A 433 20.86 -1.62 -49.06
CA SER A 433 21.90 -2.63 -48.77
C SER A 433 22.30 -2.84 -47.30
N GLY A 434 22.27 -4.04 -46.73
CA GLY A 434 21.93 -5.38 -47.20
C GLY A 434 22.60 -6.46 -46.33
N ALA A 435 21.94 -7.62 -46.20
CA ALA A 435 22.31 -8.85 -45.44
C ALA A 435 21.91 -8.85 -43.95
N GLY A 436 21.09 -9.75 -43.41
CA GLY A 436 20.52 -11.00 -43.90
C GLY A 436 20.62 -12.05 -42.79
N THR A 437 19.49 -12.47 -42.21
CA THR A 437 19.09 -13.87 -41.87
C THR A 437 18.10 -13.97 -40.69
N ALA A 438 17.19 -14.94 -40.86
CA ALA A 438 16.38 -15.66 -39.86
C ALA A 438 15.12 -14.99 -39.25
N ARG A 439 13.99 -15.26 -39.93
CA ARG A 439 12.61 -15.24 -39.42
C ARG A 439 12.39 -16.32 -38.35
N SER A 440 11.60 -16.01 -37.31
CA SER A 440 10.57 -16.93 -36.80
C SER A 440 9.36 -16.17 -36.22
N GLN A 441 8.31 -16.10 -37.04
CA GLN A 441 6.89 -16.28 -36.70
C GLN A 441 6.35 -15.65 -35.41
N GLN A 442 5.88 -14.40 -35.52
CA GLN A 442 4.68 -13.95 -34.81
C GLN A 442 3.48 -14.15 -35.74
N THR A 443 2.71 -15.20 -35.46
CA THR A 443 1.39 -15.42 -36.06
C THR A 443 0.40 -14.46 -35.42
N SER A 444 -0.19 -13.65 -36.27
CA SER A 444 -1.34 -12.79 -35.99
C SER A 444 -2.49 -13.62 -35.40
N GLN A 445 -2.96 -13.23 -34.20
CA GLN A 445 -4.30 -13.57 -33.74
C GLN A 445 -5.01 -12.29 -33.32
N GLU A 446 -5.90 -11.89 -34.21
CA GLU A 446 -7.20 -11.25 -34.04
C GLU A 446 -7.52 -10.58 -32.69
N MET A 447 -7.94 -9.32 -32.84
CA MET A 447 -8.61 -8.47 -31.86
C MET A 447 -9.56 -9.24 -30.95
N LEU A 448 -9.14 -9.46 -29.70
CA LEU A 448 -10.04 -9.65 -28.57
C LEU A 448 -10.00 -8.40 -27.70
N VAL A 449 -11.19 -7.85 -27.46
CA VAL A 449 -11.53 -6.83 -26.47
C VAL A 449 -10.72 -7.04 -25.17
N PRO A 450 -10.13 -6.00 -24.54
CA PRO A 450 -9.41 -6.18 -23.29
C PRO A 450 -10.39 -6.58 -22.19
N GLY A 451 -10.54 -7.89 -21.98
CA GLY A 451 -11.18 -8.43 -20.79
C GLY A 451 -10.32 -8.06 -19.58
N ARG A 452 -10.93 -7.38 -18.61
CA ARG A 452 -10.35 -7.06 -17.29
C ARG A 452 -9.65 -8.30 -16.74
N ARG A 453 -8.33 -8.24 -16.52
CA ARG A 453 -7.62 -9.24 -15.73
C ARG A 453 -8.26 -9.27 -14.33
N GLN A 454 -8.61 -10.46 -13.85
CA GLN A 454 -8.94 -10.63 -12.44
C GLN A 454 -7.70 -10.21 -11.63
N PRO A 455 -7.88 -9.45 -10.53
CA PRO A 455 -6.75 -9.06 -9.69
C PRO A 455 -6.05 -10.33 -9.19
N SER A 456 -4.72 -10.26 -9.12
CA SER A 456 -3.93 -11.37 -8.56
C SER A 456 -4.31 -11.55 -7.09
N LEU A 457 -4.29 -12.79 -6.57
CA LEU A 457 -4.57 -13.06 -5.16
C LEU A 457 -3.65 -12.24 -4.22
N VAL A 458 -2.46 -11.89 -4.71
CA VAL A 458 -1.52 -10.98 -4.03
C VAL A 458 -2.06 -9.56 -3.96
N GLU A 459 -2.66 -9.02 -5.02
CA GLU A 459 -3.33 -7.72 -4.97
C GLU A 459 -4.53 -7.69 -4.02
N GLU A 460 -5.28 -8.78 -3.92
CA GLU A 460 -6.41 -8.90 -2.99
C GLU A 460 -5.95 -9.00 -1.52
N ILE A 461 -4.88 -9.76 -1.24
CA ILE A 461 -4.25 -9.84 0.10
C ILE A 461 -3.56 -8.51 0.47
N LEU A 462 -2.97 -7.83 -0.51
CA LEU A 462 -2.28 -6.56 -0.32
C LEU A 462 -3.24 -5.37 -0.21
N ALA A 463 -4.49 -5.47 -0.69
CA ALA A 463 -5.45 -4.37 -0.65
C ALA A 463 -6.01 -4.20 0.77
N VAL A 464 -5.48 -3.20 1.48
CA VAL A 464 -5.99 -2.71 2.77
C VAL A 464 -7.27 -1.90 2.53
N GLU A 465 -8.21 -2.00 3.46
CA GLU A 465 -9.41 -1.17 3.49
C GLU A 465 -9.07 0.33 3.43
N GLY A 466 -9.66 1.06 2.48
CA GLY A 466 -9.64 2.53 2.51
C GLY A 466 -8.45 3.23 1.85
N GLU A 467 -7.48 2.53 1.25
CA GLU A 467 -6.43 3.16 0.42
C GLU A 467 -6.77 3.09 -1.07
N GLY A 468 -6.67 4.25 -1.74
CA GLY A 468 -6.91 4.41 -3.18
C GLY A 468 -5.93 3.62 -4.06
N PRO A 469 -6.19 3.56 -5.38
CA PRO A 469 -5.51 2.64 -6.28
C PRO A 469 -4.03 2.99 -6.44
N ARG A 470 -3.23 1.95 -6.74
CA ARG A 470 -1.88 2.09 -7.30
C ARG A 470 -1.95 2.88 -8.62
N SER A 471 -0.85 3.59 -8.88
CA SER A 471 -0.54 4.44 -10.03
C SER A 471 -0.49 3.69 -11.38
N GLU A 472 -1.63 3.21 -11.87
CA GLU A 472 -1.79 2.76 -13.27
C GLU A 472 -3.07 3.31 -13.96
N ASP A 473 -4.00 3.92 -13.20
CA ASP A 473 -5.24 4.52 -13.74
C ASP A 473 -5.14 6.05 -13.99
N GLU A 474 -3.93 6.62 -14.11
CA GLU A 474 -3.74 8.08 -14.31
C GLU A 474 -4.14 8.61 -15.70
N GLN A 475 -4.74 7.80 -16.57
CA GLN A 475 -5.18 8.24 -17.90
C GLN A 475 -6.69 8.53 -18.02
N THR A 476 -7.45 8.61 -16.93
CA THR A 476 -8.84 9.07 -17.01
C THR A 476 -9.21 9.93 -15.79
N GLU A 477 -9.18 11.26 -15.99
CA GLU A 477 -9.72 12.34 -15.15
C GLU A 477 -10.07 12.00 -13.68
N THR A 478 -9.23 12.41 -12.71
CA THR A 478 -9.59 12.82 -11.33
C THR A 478 -10.58 11.99 -10.48
N VAL A 479 -10.85 10.72 -10.79
CA VAL A 479 -11.81 9.92 -10.02
C VAL A 479 -11.09 9.05 -8.97
N LYS A 480 -11.28 9.36 -7.68
CA LYS A 480 -10.75 8.54 -6.58
C LYS A 480 -11.64 7.31 -6.38
N ALA A 481 -11.12 6.11 -6.64
CA ALA A 481 -11.85 4.86 -6.43
C ALA A 481 -11.29 4.06 -5.24
N VAL A 482 -12.13 3.69 -4.29
CA VAL A 482 -11.75 2.94 -3.08
C VAL A 482 -12.55 1.64 -3.02
N ARG A 483 -11.91 0.54 -2.60
CA ARG A 483 -12.60 -0.75 -2.42
C ARG A 483 -12.97 -0.97 -0.95
N TYR A 484 -14.14 -1.55 -0.72
CA TYR A 484 -14.70 -1.85 0.60
C TYR A 484 -15.17 -3.29 0.69
N ARG A 485 -15.11 -3.83 1.90
CA ARG A 485 -15.74 -5.11 2.24
C ARG A 485 -17.26 -5.00 2.29
N GLU A 486 -17.92 -6.12 2.06
CA GLU A 486 -19.36 -6.28 2.18
C GLU A 486 -19.68 -7.45 3.11
N TRP A 487 -20.63 -7.27 4.02
CA TRP A 487 -21.08 -8.36 4.87
C TRP A 487 -22.09 -9.22 4.13
N ASP A 488 -21.91 -10.52 4.18
CA ASP A 488 -22.83 -11.48 3.59
C ASP A 488 -23.37 -12.41 4.69
N ALA A 489 -24.69 -12.31 4.91
CA ALA A 489 -25.38 -13.05 5.95
C ALA A 489 -25.47 -14.57 5.66
N ALA A 490 -25.43 -14.97 4.38
CA ALA A 490 -25.47 -16.38 3.98
C ALA A 490 -24.14 -17.10 4.23
N ILE A 491 -23.03 -16.35 4.20
CA ILE A 491 -21.69 -16.87 4.52
C ILE A 491 -21.28 -16.57 5.98
N GLN A 492 -22.02 -15.70 6.69
CA GLN A 492 -21.68 -15.19 8.01
C GLN A 492 -20.23 -14.71 8.10
N ASP A 493 -19.81 -13.99 7.08
CA ASP A 493 -18.45 -13.49 6.90
C ASP A 493 -18.47 -12.29 5.96
N TYR A 494 -17.36 -11.57 5.91
CA TYR A 494 -17.18 -10.46 4.98
C TYR A 494 -16.57 -10.93 3.66
N ARG A 495 -17.10 -10.40 2.56
CA ARG A 495 -16.47 -10.44 1.25
C ARG A 495 -15.48 -9.28 1.14
N MET A 496 -14.19 -9.56 1.04
CA MET A 496 -13.14 -8.54 0.95
C MET A 496 -13.11 -7.88 -0.43
N ASN A 497 -12.84 -6.57 -0.48
CA ASN A 497 -12.66 -5.79 -1.71
C ASN A 497 -13.81 -5.90 -2.73
N TRP A 498 -15.01 -6.24 -2.25
CA TRP A 498 -16.15 -6.59 -3.09
C TRP A 498 -16.79 -5.38 -3.76
N CYS A 499 -16.88 -4.27 -3.02
CA CYS A 499 -17.53 -3.04 -3.47
C CYS A 499 -16.50 -2.00 -3.89
N ARG A 500 -16.63 -1.40 -5.08
CA ARG A 500 -15.81 -0.26 -5.53
C ARG A 500 -16.63 1.02 -5.44
N VAL A 501 -16.25 1.89 -4.50
CA VAL A 501 -16.81 3.22 -4.30
C VAL A 501 -15.99 4.22 -5.11
N VAL A 502 -16.67 5.08 -5.84
CA VAL A 502 -16.09 6.02 -6.80
C VAL A 502 -16.48 7.42 -6.37
N GLU A 503 -15.52 8.19 -5.85
CA GLU A 503 -15.77 9.57 -5.42
C GLU A 503 -15.84 10.50 -6.64
N ARG A 504 -16.90 11.30 -6.70
CA ARG A 504 -17.11 12.30 -7.75
C ARG A 504 -17.58 13.60 -7.10
N ASP A 505 -17.09 14.73 -7.58
CA ASP A 505 -17.63 16.02 -7.16
C ASP A 505 -19.01 16.24 -7.79
N ALA A 506 -19.93 16.82 -7.02
CA ALA A 506 -21.25 17.18 -7.52
C ALA A 506 -21.14 18.24 -8.64
N VAL A 507 -21.93 18.06 -9.70
CA VAL A 507 -22.03 19.05 -10.79
C VAL A 507 -22.70 20.32 -10.24
N GLU A 508 -22.10 21.49 -10.49
CA GLU A 508 -22.69 22.78 -10.12
C GLU A 508 -23.98 23.01 -10.93
N GLY A 509 -25.12 23.06 -10.26
CA GLY A 509 -26.41 23.45 -10.82
C GLY A 509 -26.68 24.95 -10.71
N SER A 510 -27.89 25.39 -11.00
CA SER A 510 -28.26 26.81 -10.87
C SER A 510 -28.34 27.23 -9.39
N SER A 511 -27.65 28.32 -9.04
CA SER A 511 -27.73 28.97 -7.73
C SER A 511 -29.13 29.53 -7.43
N ASP A 512 -29.92 29.80 -8.47
CA ASP A 512 -31.25 30.39 -8.40
C ASP A 512 -32.19 29.60 -7.49
N PHE A 513 -32.16 28.27 -7.53
CA PHE A 513 -33.02 27.43 -6.69
C PHE A 513 -32.71 27.61 -5.19
N VAL A 514 -31.44 27.77 -4.83
CA VAL A 514 -31.02 27.95 -3.43
C VAL A 514 -31.33 29.36 -2.97
N GLU A 515 -31.09 30.37 -3.81
CA GLU A 515 -31.44 31.75 -3.49
C GLU A 515 -32.96 31.93 -3.37
N GLU A 516 -33.75 31.32 -4.24
CA GLU A 516 -35.22 31.31 -4.16
C GLU A 516 -35.72 30.59 -2.91
N THR A 517 -35.12 29.45 -2.55
CA THR A 517 -35.47 28.70 -1.34
C THR A 517 -35.18 29.53 -0.07
N LEU A 518 -33.99 30.13 0.00
CA LEU A 518 -33.60 31.00 1.11
C LEU A 518 -34.47 32.27 1.16
N ALA A 519 -34.84 32.83 0.01
CA ALA A 519 -35.75 33.98 -0.09
C ALA A 519 -37.17 33.63 0.37
N ALA A 520 -37.70 32.48 -0.05
CA ALA A 520 -39.03 31.99 0.31
C ALA A 520 -39.14 31.64 1.80
N GLN A 521 -38.04 31.19 2.42
CA GLN A 521 -38.01 30.76 3.83
C GLN A 521 -37.21 31.68 4.77
N ARG A 522 -37.00 32.96 4.41
CA ARG A 522 -36.22 33.92 5.24
C ARG A 522 -36.69 34.00 6.70
N GLY A 523 -37.99 33.94 6.95
CA GLY A 523 -38.57 33.98 8.31
C GLY A 523 -38.13 32.80 9.18
N PRO A 524 -38.45 31.55 8.79
CA PRO A 524 -37.98 30.34 9.46
C PRO A 524 -36.45 30.26 9.59
N VAL A 525 -35.70 30.63 8.55
CA VAL A 525 -34.22 30.63 8.58
C VAL A 525 -33.67 31.58 9.63
N ALA A 526 -34.19 32.82 9.71
CA ALA A 526 -33.75 33.78 10.71
C ALA A 526 -34.06 33.33 12.15
N LEU A 527 -35.21 32.69 12.36
CA LEU A 527 -35.58 32.11 13.66
C LEU A 527 -34.70 30.91 14.03
N LEU A 528 -34.41 30.02 13.07
CA LEU A 528 -33.51 28.88 13.27
C LEU A 528 -32.10 29.38 13.58
N ARG A 529 -31.57 30.32 12.80
CA ARG A 529 -30.25 30.93 13.04
C ARG A 529 -30.15 31.53 14.43
N ARG A 530 -31.14 32.34 14.85
CA ARG A 530 -31.17 32.92 16.20
C ARG A 530 -31.27 31.86 17.30
N TYR A 531 -32.05 30.81 17.07
CA TYR A 531 -32.15 29.67 17.99
C TYR A 531 -30.79 28.96 18.13
N PHE A 532 -30.09 28.68 17.03
CA PHE A 532 -28.79 28.02 17.04
C PHE A 532 -27.64 28.89 17.54
N GLU A 533 -27.64 30.19 17.25
CA GLU A 533 -26.68 31.14 17.80
C GLU A 533 -26.80 31.21 19.34
N SER A 534 -28.02 31.12 19.89
CA SER A 534 -28.25 31.08 21.35
C SER A 534 -27.76 29.79 22.02
N LEU A 535 -27.60 28.71 21.24
CA LEU A 535 -27.13 27.41 21.69
C LEU A 535 -25.61 27.25 21.61
N ARG A 536 -24.91 28.20 20.98
CA ARG A 536 -23.45 28.21 20.99
C ARG A 536 -23.00 28.33 22.45
N PRO A 537 -22.24 27.36 22.98
CA PRO A 537 -21.80 27.46 24.37
C PRO A 537 -21.03 28.77 24.55
N PRO A 538 -21.40 29.61 25.54
CA PRO A 538 -20.59 30.77 25.85
C PRO A 538 -19.20 30.25 26.21
N GLY A 539 -18.17 30.76 25.53
CA GLY A 539 -16.82 30.17 25.54
C GLY A 539 -16.18 30.01 26.92
N LEU A 540 -16.79 30.50 28.00
CA LEU A 540 -16.37 30.30 29.39
C LEU A 540 -17.59 29.94 30.24
N ARG A 541 -17.75 28.67 30.63
CA ARG A 541 -18.77 28.26 31.59
C ARG A 541 -18.18 28.30 33.00
N ARG A 542 -18.85 29.00 33.92
CA ARG A 542 -18.52 28.98 35.35
C ARG A 542 -18.87 27.60 35.91
N VAL A 543 -17.88 26.86 36.37
CA VAL A 543 -18.04 25.59 37.08
C VAL A 543 -17.85 25.86 38.58
N PRO A 544 -18.91 25.77 39.39
CA PRO A 544 -18.84 25.98 40.84
C PRO A 544 -18.17 24.80 41.56
N GLY A 545 -17.80 24.99 42.82
CA GLY A 545 -17.36 23.91 43.70
C GLY A 545 -16.00 23.30 43.35
N GLN A 546 -15.03 24.11 42.94
CA GLN A 546 -13.65 23.68 42.68
C GLN A 546 -12.73 24.00 43.86
N LEU A 547 -11.64 23.23 44.01
CA LEU A 547 -10.61 23.46 45.04
C LEU A 547 -9.74 24.69 44.74
N ASP A 548 -9.65 25.07 43.47
CA ASP A 548 -8.89 26.22 42.99
C ASP A 548 -9.60 26.83 41.76
N GLY A 549 -9.53 28.15 41.60
CA GLY A 549 -10.25 28.89 40.56
C GLY A 549 -10.05 30.40 40.62
N GLU A 550 -10.50 31.08 39.57
CA GLU A 550 -10.26 32.53 39.38
C GLU A 550 -11.16 33.42 40.27
N ASP A 551 -12.27 32.87 40.76
CA ASP A 551 -13.31 33.60 41.49
C ASP A 551 -13.87 32.72 42.63
N LEU A 552 -14.50 33.33 43.63
CA LEU A 552 -15.12 32.60 44.75
C LEU A 552 -16.60 32.33 44.46
N ASP A 553 -17.04 31.10 44.77
CA ASP A 553 -18.45 30.75 44.76
C ASP A 553 -19.08 31.22 46.06
N MET A 554 -19.79 32.35 46.01
CA MET A 554 -20.41 32.94 47.20
C MET A 554 -21.39 31.99 47.88
N ASP A 555 -22.10 31.13 47.14
CA ASP A 555 -23.04 30.18 47.73
C ASP A 555 -22.29 29.07 48.50
N ALA A 556 -21.17 28.56 47.94
CA ALA A 556 -20.31 27.59 48.61
C ALA A 556 -19.58 28.20 49.83
N VAL A 557 -19.17 29.47 49.75
CA VAL A 557 -18.57 30.20 50.87
C VAL A 557 -19.58 30.39 52.00
N ILE A 558 -20.82 30.77 51.69
CA ILE A 558 -21.90 30.92 52.67
C ILE A 558 -22.19 29.57 53.33
N GLY A 559 -22.30 28.49 52.54
CA GLY A 559 -22.47 27.12 53.05
C GLY A 559 -21.33 26.72 54.00
N ARG A 560 -20.07 26.96 53.61
CA ARG A 560 -18.90 26.69 54.46
C ARG A 560 -18.93 27.44 55.78
N LEU A 561 -19.31 28.71 55.79
CA LEU A 561 -19.43 29.50 57.01
C LEU A 561 -20.56 28.98 57.92
N ALA A 562 -21.67 28.55 57.32
CA ALA A 562 -22.77 27.91 58.05
C ALA A 562 -22.35 26.57 58.67
N ASP A 563 -21.63 25.73 57.92
CA ASP A 563 -21.12 24.44 58.40
C ASP A 563 -20.08 24.59 59.52
N LEU A 564 -19.17 25.56 59.39
CA LEU A 564 -18.21 25.91 60.46
C LEU A 564 -18.92 26.35 61.74
N GLN A 565 -19.98 27.15 61.60
CA GLN A 565 -20.77 27.59 62.75
C GLN A 565 -21.60 26.45 63.36
N ALA A 566 -21.94 25.42 62.57
CA ALA A 566 -22.60 24.20 63.01
C ALA A 566 -21.63 23.13 63.56
N GLY A 567 -20.31 23.33 63.49
CA GLY A 567 -19.30 22.36 63.91
C GLY A 567 -19.14 21.15 62.97
N ILE A 568 -19.61 21.27 61.73
CA ILE A 568 -19.48 20.25 60.68
C ILE A 568 -18.20 20.54 59.89
N GLU A 569 -17.45 19.50 59.50
CA GLU A 569 -16.25 19.65 58.69
C GLU A 569 -16.64 20.18 57.28
N PRO A 570 -16.23 21.40 56.92
CA PRO A 570 -16.71 22.05 55.70
C PRO A 570 -15.93 21.56 54.47
N SER A 571 -16.57 21.61 53.30
CA SER A 571 -15.88 21.35 52.03
C SER A 571 -14.94 22.50 51.66
N GLU A 572 -13.73 22.17 51.18
CA GLU A 572 -12.75 23.15 50.69
C GLU A 572 -13.02 23.64 49.26
N ARG A 573 -14.08 23.12 48.62
CA ARG A 573 -14.47 23.41 47.24
C ARG A 573 -15.25 24.72 47.12
N ILE A 574 -14.57 25.86 47.32
CA ILE A 574 -15.20 27.19 47.35
C ILE A 574 -14.92 28.06 46.11
N TYR A 575 -14.16 27.57 45.14
CA TYR A 575 -13.77 28.36 43.98
C TYR A 575 -14.64 28.04 42.75
N VAL A 576 -14.76 29.03 41.87
CA VAL A 576 -15.34 28.92 40.54
C VAL A 576 -14.21 28.95 39.52
N ARG A 577 -14.18 27.92 38.66
CA ARG A 577 -13.27 27.90 37.50
C ARG A 577 -14.05 28.18 36.23
N ARG A 578 -13.49 29.00 35.34
CA ARG A 578 -14.04 29.20 34.00
C ARG A 578 -13.43 28.16 33.07
N GLU A 579 -14.22 27.15 32.70
CA GLU A 579 -13.77 26.15 31.73
C GLU A 579 -14.25 26.51 30.33
N LYS A 580 -13.33 26.48 29.38
CA LYS A 580 -13.64 26.56 27.95
C LYS A 580 -14.17 25.19 27.51
N ARG A 581 -15.49 25.01 27.53
CA ARG A 581 -16.14 23.87 26.88
C ARG A 581 -16.32 24.19 25.41
N GLU A 582 -15.37 23.77 24.59
CA GLU A 582 -15.53 23.78 23.14
C GLU A 582 -16.43 22.62 22.72
N ARG A 583 -17.36 22.91 21.82
CA ARG A 583 -18.21 21.89 21.20
C ARG A 583 -17.45 21.33 20.00
N GLU A 584 -16.97 20.10 20.13
CA GLU A 584 -16.21 19.38 19.11
C GLU A 584 -17.09 18.30 18.47
N VAL A 585 -18.02 18.71 17.60
CA VAL A 585 -18.91 17.82 16.87
C VAL A 585 -18.52 17.79 15.39
N ALA A 586 -18.37 16.57 14.84
CA ALA A 586 -18.24 16.34 13.40
C ALA A 586 -19.45 15.52 12.91
N ALA A 587 -20.19 16.02 11.92
CA ALA A 587 -21.37 15.36 11.38
C ALA A 587 -21.27 15.13 9.86
N ALA A 588 -21.41 13.89 9.40
CA ALA A 588 -21.57 13.58 7.98
C ALA A 588 -23.04 13.31 7.65
N PHE A 589 -23.58 14.02 6.66
CA PHE A 589 -24.91 13.79 6.12
C PHE A 589 -24.80 12.97 4.85
N LEU A 590 -25.39 11.77 4.85
CA LEU A 590 -25.43 10.87 3.72
C LEU A 590 -26.84 10.86 3.14
N VAL A 591 -26.97 11.33 1.91
CA VAL A 591 -28.25 11.53 1.21
C VAL A 591 -28.37 10.50 0.11
N ASP A 592 -29.47 9.76 0.12
CA ASP A 592 -29.85 8.81 -0.89
C ASP A 592 -30.29 9.52 -2.19
N LEU A 593 -29.61 9.26 -3.31
CA LEU A 593 -29.93 9.86 -4.61
C LEU A 593 -30.70 8.89 -5.54
N SER A 594 -31.23 7.77 -5.06
CA SER A 594 -31.93 6.78 -5.90
C SER A 594 -33.21 7.28 -6.56
N GLY A 595 -33.62 6.56 -7.61
CA GLY A 595 -34.76 6.89 -8.48
C GLY A 595 -36.12 6.97 -7.79
N SER A 596 -36.25 6.55 -6.52
CA SER A 596 -37.49 6.71 -5.73
C SER A 596 -37.77 8.17 -5.33
N THR A 597 -36.75 9.04 -5.37
CA THR A 597 -36.87 10.51 -5.16
C THR A 597 -37.59 11.25 -6.31
N SER A 598 -37.90 10.55 -7.42
CA SER A 598 -38.67 11.07 -8.55
C SER A 598 -40.20 11.04 -8.35
N ARG A 599 -40.71 10.47 -7.25
CA ARG A 599 -42.15 10.50 -6.95
C ARG A 599 -42.60 11.95 -6.72
N GLN A 600 -43.70 12.31 -7.36
CA GLN A 600 -44.35 13.61 -7.17
C GLN A 600 -45.27 13.54 -5.95
N VAL A 601 -45.19 14.54 -5.08
CA VAL A 601 -46.17 14.74 -4.00
C VAL A 601 -47.49 15.23 -4.62
N GLU A 602 -48.62 15.06 -3.93
CA GLU A 602 -49.97 15.52 -4.33
C GLU A 602 -50.05 17.01 -4.78
N GLN A 603 -49.03 17.83 -4.48
CA GLN A 603 -48.91 19.24 -4.88
C GLN A 603 -47.98 19.50 -6.08
N GLY A 604 -47.57 18.47 -6.84
CA GLY A 604 -46.78 18.62 -8.06
C GLY A 604 -45.29 18.95 -7.86
N ARG A 605 -44.79 18.92 -6.62
CA ARG A 605 -43.36 19.07 -6.29
C ARG A 605 -42.69 17.70 -6.21
N ARG A 606 -41.45 17.58 -6.69
CA ARG A 606 -40.66 16.36 -6.56
C ARG A 606 -40.12 16.26 -5.14
N ILE A 607 -40.09 15.06 -4.57
CA ILE A 607 -39.58 14.81 -3.21
C ILE A 607 -38.13 15.30 -3.07
N ILE A 608 -37.31 15.09 -4.10
CA ILE A 608 -35.92 15.58 -4.15
C ILE A 608 -35.81 17.11 -3.94
N ASP A 609 -36.78 17.89 -4.43
CA ASP A 609 -36.75 19.34 -4.27
C ASP A 609 -37.01 19.73 -2.80
N ILE A 610 -37.82 18.94 -2.07
CA ILE A 610 -38.08 19.18 -0.64
C ILE A 610 -36.90 18.73 0.23
N GLU A 611 -36.25 17.61 -0.11
CA GLU A 611 -35.03 17.15 0.55
C GLU A 611 -33.87 18.14 0.36
N LYS A 612 -33.69 18.65 -0.86
CA LYS A 612 -32.75 19.74 -1.16
C LYS A 612 -33.02 20.97 -0.30
N GLN A 613 -34.29 21.39 -0.19
CA GLN A 613 -34.67 22.52 0.66
C GLN A 613 -34.33 22.26 2.13
N GLY A 614 -34.60 21.06 2.65
CA GLY A 614 -34.24 20.67 4.01
C GLY A 614 -32.74 20.69 4.27
N LEU A 615 -31.94 20.18 3.33
CA LEU A 615 -30.48 20.17 3.40
C LEU A 615 -29.89 21.58 3.37
N VAL A 616 -30.39 22.47 2.52
CA VAL A 616 -29.96 23.88 2.47
C VAL A 616 -30.16 24.56 3.83
N LEU A 617 -31.33 24.40 4.44
CA LEU A 617 -31.65 24.99 5.74
C LEU A 617 -30.79 24.42 6.86
N LEU A 618 -30.49 23.13 6.78
CA LEU A 618 -29.60 22.46 7.72
C LEU A 618 -28.16 22.95 7.60
N CYS A 619 -27.64 23.11 6.37
CA CYS A 619 -26.32 23.68 6.13
C CYS A 619 -26.17 25.09 6.72
N GLU A 620 -27.19 25.94 6.55
CA GLU A 620 -27.24 27.28 7.15
C GLU A 620 -27.26 27.21 8.68
N ALA A 621 -28.09 26.33 9.24
CA ALA A 621 -28.19 26.13 10.69
C ALA A 621 -26.87 25.65 11.30
N LEU A 622 -26.22 24.65 10.70
CA LEU A 622 -24.94 24.10 11.16
C LEU A 622 -23.80 25.12 11.06
N SER A 623 -23.82 25.94 10.00
CA SER A 623 -22.86 27.04 9.83
C SER A 623 -22.99 28.10 10.93
N ALA A 624 -24.22 28.36 11.40
CA ALA A 624 -24.46 29.28 12.51
C ALA A 624 -23.94 28.74 13.87
N ILE A 625 -23.96 27.41 14.07
CA ILE A 625 -23.44 26.75 15.28
C ILE A 625 -21.90 26.72 15.27
N GLY A 626 -21.29 26.48 14.10
CA GLY A 626 -19.85 26.32 13.92
C GLY A 626 -19.35 24.87 14.06
N ASP A 627 -20.24 23.88 13.94
CA ASP A 627 -19.87 22.46 13.94
C ASP A 627 -19.22 22.06 12.59
N GLN A 628 -18.31 21.08 12.61
CA GLN A 628 -17.75 20.52 11.39
C GLN A 628 -18.78 19.61 10.73
N PHE A 629 -19.08 19.83 9.45
CA PHE A 629 -20.01 18.96 8.76
C PHE A 629 -19.68 18.76 7.29
N ALA A 630 -20.07 17.61 6.75
CA ALA A 630 -19.98 17.29 5.34
C ALA A 630 -21.33 16.76 4.82
N VAL A 631 -21.59 16.98 3.53
CA VAL A 631 -22.80 16.50 2.86
C VAL A 631 -22.37 15.68 1.65
N TYR A 632 -22.80 14.42 1.64
CA TYR A 632 -22.47 13.44 0.63
C TYR A 632 -23.76 12.85 0.07
N GLY A 633 -23.81 12.66 -1.24
CA GLY A 633 -24.83 11.87 -1.94
C GLY A 633 -24.25 10.51 -2.31
N TYR A 634 -25.09 9.49 -2.42
CA TYR A 634 -24.65 8.19 -2.93
C TYR A 634 -25.67 7.54 -3.87
N SER A 635 -25.16 6.74 -4.79
CA SER A 635 -25.96 5.89 -5.69
C SER A 635 -25.17 4.64 -6.05
N GLY A 636 -25.84 3.50 -6.13
CA GLY A 636 -25.29 2.23 -6.62
C GLY A 636 -25.61 1.99 -8.10
N GLN A 637 -24.65 1.39 -8.82
CA GLN A 637 -24.85 0.72 -10.09
C GLN A 637 -24.06 -0.60 -10.08
N GLY A 638 -24.50 -1.53 -9.23
CA GLY A 638 -23.83 -2.79 -8.95
C GLY A 638 -22.55 -2.65 -8.12
N ARG A 639 -21.97 -3.79 -7.74
CA ARG A 639 -20.80 -3.85 -6.83
C ARG A 639 -19.55 -3.11 -7.32
N HIS A 640 -19.39 -2.93 -8.63
CA HIS A 640 -18.18 -2.33 -9.21
C HIS A 640 -18.26 -0.81 -9.39
N LEU A 641 -19.43 -0.21 -9.15
CA LEU A 641 -19.65 1.22 -9.34
C LEU A 641 -20.68 1.73 -8.33
N VAL A 642 -20.20 2.07 -7.13
CA VAL A 642 -20.97 2.85 -6.15
C VAL A 642 -20.50 4.29 -6.25
N ASP A 643 -21.30 5.15 -6.89
CA ASP A 643 -21.01 6.57 -7.02
C ASP A 643 -21.21 7.27 -5.66
N PHE A 644 -20.16 7.91 -5.18
CA PHE A 644 -20.17 8.74 -3.96
C PHE A 644 -19.97 10.20 -4.35
N VAL A 645 -21.05 10.97 -4.30
CA VAL A 645 -21.10 12.35 -4.76
C VAL A 645 -20.76 13.29 -3.61
N VAL A 646 -19.64 14.00 -3.71
CA VAL A 646 -19.25 15.00 -2.72
C VAL A 646 -19.92 16.33 -3.06
N VAL A 647 -20.92 16.69 -2.24
CA VAL A 647 -21.63 17.98 -2.36
C VAL A 647 -20.89 19.05 -1.57
N LYS A 648 -20.47 18.71 -0.36
CA LYS A 648 -19.64 19.56 0.51
C LYS A 648 -18.75 18.69 1.38
N ASP A 649 -17.44 18.85 1.29
CA ASP A 649 -16.51 18.17 2.20
C ASP A 649 -16.32 18.93 3.53
N PHE A 650 -15.69 18.31 4.53
CA PHE A 650 -15.46 18.91 5.85
C PHE A 650 -14.60 20.18 5.80
N ASP A 651 -13.64 20.23 4.87
CA ASP A 651 -12.69 21.34 4.74
C ASP A 651 -13.24 22.49 3.84
N GLU A 652 -14.39 22.28 3.20
CA GLU A 652 -15.04 23.26 2.33
C GLU A 652 -15.92 24.22 3.14
N LEU A 653 -15.67 25.52 3.02
CA LEU A 653 -16.56 26.53 3.60
C LEU A 653 -17.90 26.55 2.87
N VAL A 654 -18.99 26.75 3.62
CA VAL A 654 -20.32 26.93 3.03
C VAL A 654 -20.33 28.24 2.26
N THR A 655 -20.13 28.14 0.95
CA THR A 655 -20.22 29.25 -0.01
C THR A 655 -21.41 28.99 -0.93
N GLY A 656 -21.81 30.00 -1.73
CA GLY A 656 -22.87 29.84 -2.73
C GLY A 656 -22.65 28.67 -3.70
N ARG A 657 -21.40 28.18 -3.85
CA ARG A 657 -21.05 26.98 -4.63
C ARG A 657 -21.60 25.69 -4.02
N ALA A 658 -21.59 25.51 -2.70
CA ALA A 658 -22.20 24.34 -2.06
C ALA A 658 -23.72 24.32 -2.29
N GLY A 659 -24.34 25.50 -2.33
CA GLY A 659 -25.73 25.69 -2.76
C GLY A 659 -25.96 25.31 -4.22
N ALA A 660 -25.11 25.79 -5.14
CA ALA A 660 -25.19 25.42 -6.56
C ALA A 660 -25.04 23.91 -6.79
N LYS A 661 -24.10 23.25 -6.08
CA LYS A 661 -23.91 21.79 -6.09
C LYS A 661 -25.15 21.04 -5.57
N LEU A 662 -25.81 21.54 -4.51
CA LEU A 662 -27.09 20.99 -4.03
C LEU A 662 -28.21 21.14 -5.07
N GLY A 663 -28.24 22.26 -5.81
CA GLY A 663 -29.18 22.50 -6.91
C GLY A 663 -29.00 21.50 -8.05
N GLY A 664 -27.75 21.16 -8.38
CA GLY A 664 -27.36 20.27 -9.48
C GLY A 664 -27.57 18.77 -9.24
N MET A 665 -28.00 18.33 -8.05
CA MET A 665 -28.19 16.89 -7.79
C MET A 665 -29.31 16.32 -8.68
N VAL A 666 -28.97 15.31 -9.48
CA VAL A 666 -29.89 14.57 -10.35
C VAL A 666 -30.11 13.19 -9.72
N PRO A 667 -31.36 12.69 -9.67
CA PRO A 667 -31.62 11.34 -9.19
C PRO A 667 -30.95 10.29 -10.09
N LEU A 668 -30.31 9.31 -9.47
CA LEU A 668 -29.59 8.19 -10.11
C LEU A 668 -30.32 6.85 -9.82
N GLN A 669 -29.70 5.71 -10.15
CA GLN A 669 -30.40 4.44 -10.38
C GLN A 669 -30.82 3.68 -9.10
N GLN A 670 -29.86 3.13 -8.35
CA GLN A 670 -30.06 2.16 -7.27
C GLN A 670 -29.26 2.54 -6.00
N ASN A 671 -29.34 1.75 -4.92
CA ASN A 671 -28.72 2.03 -3.61
C ASN A 671 -27.96 0.85 -3.01
N ARG A 672 -26.70 1.08 -2.67
CA ARG A 672 -25.84 0.14 -1.93
C ARG A 672 -25.31 0.79 -0.65
N ASP A 673 -26.19 0.90 0.34
CA ASP A 673 -25.99 1.68 1.57
C ASP A 673 -24.75 1.25 2.36
N GLY A 674 -24.50 -0.06 2.50
CA GLY A 674 -23.39 -0.57 3.32
C GLY A 674 -22.01 -0.05 2.89
N ALA A 675 -21.73 -0.03 1.58
CA ALA A 675 -20.48 0.51 1.05
C ALA A 675 -20.35 2.03 1.28
N ALA A 676 -21.44 2.78 1.09
CA ALA A 676 -21.48 4.22 1.31
C ALA A 676 -21.29 4.59 2.80
N ILE A 677 -21.90 3.84 3.71
CA ILE A 677 -21.75 4.00 5.17
C ILE A 677 -20.31 3.76 5.59
N ARG A 678 -19.67 2.68 5.10
CA ARG A 678 -18.25 2.40 5.41
C ARG A 678 -17.34 3.51 4.88
N HIS A 679 -17.59 4.02 3.69
CA HIS A 679 -16.83 5.14 3.13
C HIS A 679 -16.97 6.44 3.94
N ALA A 680 -18.20 6.81 4.31
CA ALA A 680 -18.46 7.97 5.16
C ALA A 680 -17.85 7.80 6.57
N THR A 681 -17.87 6.59 7.12
CA THR A 681 -17.23 6.23 8.39
C THR A 681 -15.73 6.46 8.33
N THR A 682 -15.04 6.03 7.25
CA THR A 682 -13.61 6.30 7.05
C THR A 682 -13.30 7.80 7.03
N LYS A 683 -14.11 8.60 6.30
CA LYS A 683 -13.94 10.06 6.24
C LYS A 683 -14.17 10.73 7.61
N LEU A 684 -15.12 10.25 8.40
CA LEU A 684 -15.39 10.74 9.76
C LEU A 684 -14.28 10.36 10.75
N LEU A 685 -13.71 9.16 10.65
CA LEU A 685 -12.62 8.70 11.52
C LEU A 685 -11.34 9.52 11.33
N ALA A 686 -11.11 10.05 10.12
CA ALA A 686 -10.00 10.97 9.85
C ALA A 686 -10.12 12.32 10.61
N ARG A 687 -11.30 12.64 11.16
CA ARG A 687 -11.56 13.91 11.86
C ARG A 687 -11.32 13.80 13.36
N GLN A 688 -10.62 14.80 13.91
CA GLN A 688 -10.41 14.97 15.34
C GLN A 688 -11.63 15.68 15.95
N ALA A 689 -12.65 14.91 16.32
CA ALA A 689 -13.83 15.41 17.02
C ALA A 689 -14.22 14.45 18.15
N ARG A 690 -14.64 15.01 19.29
CA ARG A 690 -15.09 14.22 20.46
C ARG A 690 -16.39 13.46 20.17
N THR A 691 -17.32 14.10 19.47
CA THR A 691 -18.59 13.49 19.06
C THR A 691 -18.65 13.43 17.53
N ARG A 692 -18.74 12.22 16.98
CA ARG A 692 -18.85 11.98 15.53
C ARG A 692 -20.24 11.44 15.23
N LEU A 693 -20.97 12.09 14.33
CA LEU A 693 -22.32 11.71 13.94
C LEU A 693 -22.36 11.35 12.46
N LEU A 694 -23.02 10.25 12.13
CA LEU A 694 -23.37 9.87 10.76
C LEU A 694 -24.88 9.94 10.60
N VAL A 695 -25.38 10.91 9.85
CA VAL A 695 -26.82 11.10 9.64
C VAL A 695 -27.18 10.61 8.24
N MET A 696 -27.96 9.55 8.14
CA MET A 696 -28.43 8.98 6.88
C MET A 696 -29.86 9.44 6.61
N ILE A 697 -30.11 9.94 5.40
CA ILE A 697 -31.44 10.32 4.91
C ILE A 697 -31.76 9.36 3.76
N SER A 698 -32.63 8.39 4.01
CA SER A 698 -33.06 7.38 3.04
C SER A 698 -34.52 6.98 3.25
N ASP A 699 -35.17 6.56 2.18
CA ASP A 699 -36.54 6.03 2.18
C ASP A 699 -36.66 4.63 2.83
N GLY A 700 -35.54 3.99 3.14
CA GLY A 700 -35.43 2.86 4.04
C GLY A 700 -35.22 1.50 3.39
N ARG A 701 -35.18 1.38 2.05
CA ARG A 701 -34.97 0.08 1.38
C ARG A 701 -33.75 0.09 0.45
N PRO A 702 -32.58 -0.41 0.91
CA PRO A 702 -31.43 -0.62 0.04
C PRO A 702 -31.76 -1.67 -1.03
N LEU A 703 -31.54 -1.30 -2.28
CA LEU A 703 -31.80 -2.13 -3.45
C LEU A 703 -30.73 -1.85 -4.51
N ASP A 704 -29.98 -2.86 -4.90
CA ASP A 704 -29.01 -2.79 -6.00
C ASP A 704 -28.90 -4.16 -6.72
N ASP A 705 -28.16 -4.23 -7.82
CA ASP A 705 -27.96 -5.46 -8.58
C ASP A 705 -27.22 -6.53 -7.75
N GLY A 706 -27.85 -7.70 -7.57
CA GLY A 706 -27.40 -8.75 -6.64
C GLY A 706 -27.44 -8.37 -5.15
N TYR A 707 -28.07 -7.24 -4.78
CA TYR A 707 -28.12 -6.69 -3.42
C TYR A 707 -29.57 -6.38 -3.04
N LYS A 708 -30.31 -7.40 -2.58
CA LYS A 708 -31.76 -7.32 -2.32
C LYS A 708 -32.16 -8.10 -1.07
N ASP A 709 -33.37 -7.83 -0.59
CA ASP A 709 -34.03 -8.54 0.49
C ASP A 709 -33.19 -8.63 1.77
N ASP A 710 -33.09 -9.81 2.39
CA ASP A 710 -32.37 -9.99 3.65
C ASP A 710 -30.87 -9.65 3.55
N TYR A 711 -30.25 -9.82 2.37
CA TYR A 711 -28.83 -9.55 2.18
C TYR A 711 -28.50 -8.06 2.37
N SER A 712 -29.27 -7.16 1.74
CA SER A 712 -29.03 -5.72 1.82
C SER A 712 -29.36 -5.15 3.21
N LEU A 713 -30.38 -5.72 3.87
CA LEU A 713 -30.75 -5.36 5.23
C LEU A 713 -29.65 -5.71 6.25
N GLU A 714 -29.10 -6.93 6.17
CA GLU A 714 -28.09 -7.41 7.12
C GLU A 714 -26.73 -6.73 6.88
N ASP A 715 -26.32 -6.46 5.63
CA ASP A 715 -25.10 -5.70 5.36
C ASP A 715 -25.18 -4.25 5.86
N THR A 716 -26.28 -3.56 5.61
CA THR A 716 -26.51 -2.20 6.11
C THR A 716 -26.49 -2.17 7.64
N ARG A 717 -27.14 -3.14 8.28
CA ARG A 717 -27.12 -3.31 9.74
C ARG A 717 -25.71 -3.51 10.28
N MET A 718 -24.90 -4.33 9.62
CA MET A 718 -23.51 -4.55 10.01
C MET A 718 -22.66 -3.30 9.83
N ALA A 719 -22.79 -2.59 8.70
CA ALA A 719 -22.09 -1.32 8.48
C ALA A 719 -22.42 -0.26 9.55
N LEU A 720 -23.68 -0.16 9.99
CA LEU A 720 -24.08 0.74 11.08
C LEU A 720 -23.50 0.32 12.44
N ARG A 721 -23.44 -0.99 12.70
CA ARG A 721 -22.80 -1.54 13.92
C ARG A 721 -21.30 -1.28 13.92
N GLU A 722 -20.62 -1.44 12.79
CA GLU A 722 -19.20 -1.12 12.60
C GLU A 722 -18.92 0.36 12.90
N ALA A 723 -19.75 1.26 12.37
CA ALA A 723 -19.64 2.70 12.63
C ALA A 723 -19.76 3.00 14.13
N ARG A 724 -20.73 2.37 14.81
CA ARG A 724 -20.92 2.50 16.26
C ARG A 724 -19.76 1.95 17.08
N ALA A 725 -19.25 0.78 16.73
CA ALA A 725 -18.08 0.18 17.37
C ALA A 725 -16.85 1.10 17.24
N SER A 726 -16.76 1.86 16.14
CA SER A 726 -15.69 2.83 15.88
C SER A 726 -15.90 4.19 16.58
N GLY A 727 -16.93 4.33 17.42
CA GLY A 727 -17.21 5.55 18.17
C GLY A 727 -17.96 6.64 17.38
N ILE A 728 -18.56 6.29 16.24
CA ILE A 728 -19.46 7.17 15.48
C ILE A 728 -20.90 6.84 15.86
N GLU A 729 -21.74 7.84 16.09
CA GLU A 729 -23.16 7.59 16.33
C GLU A 729 -23.95 7.69 15.00
N PRO A 730 -24.39 6.56 14.42
CA PRO A 730 -25.28 6.60 13.28
C PRO A 730 -26.70 7.00 13.70
N VAL A 731 -27.34 7.81 12.85
CA VAL A 731 -28.72 8.25 12.99
C VAL A 731 -29.40 8.16 11.63
N CYS A 732 -30.50 7.43 11.55
CA CYS A 732 -31.28 7.37 10.31
C CYS A 732 -32.52 8.26 10.38
N ILE A 733 -32.80 8.97 9.31
CA ILE A 733 -34.00 9.79 9.12
C ILE A 733 -34.75 9.21 7.92
N THR A 734 -35.95 8.68 8.17
CA THR A 734 -36.78 8.02 7.16
C THR A 734 -38.14 8.69 7.05
N ILE A 735 -38.71 8.65 5.84
CA ILE A 735 -39.96 9.35 5.48
C ILE A 735 -41.13 8.36 5.28
N ASP A 736 -40.93 7.06 5.54
CA ASP A 736 -41.93 6.02 5.33
C ASP A 736 -42.71 5.65 6.61
N LYS A 737 -44.04 5.82 6.58
CA LYS A 737 -44.98 5.47 7.67
C LYS A 737 -45.24 3.97 7.81
N GLN A 738 -45.02 3.17 6.76
CA GLN A 738 -45.34 1.73 6.74
C GLN A 738 -44.15 0.85 7.15
N ALA A 739 -43.06 1.47 7.61
CA ALA A 739 -41.74 0.87 7.64
C ALA A 739 -41.33 0.20 8.96
N ASP A 740 -42.17 0.26 9.99
CA ASP A 740 -41.81 -0.12 11.37
C ASP A 740 -41.23 -1.56 11.54
N PRO A 741 -41.71 -2.62 10.83
CA PRO A 741 -41.18 -3.97 11.04
C PRO A 741 -39.75 -4.19 10.52
N TYR A 742 -39.43 -3.70 9.31
CA TYR A 742 -38.11 -3.94 8.70
C TYR A 742 -37.07 -2.92 9.16
N LEU A 743 -37.47 -1.67 9.45
CA LEU A 743 -36.58 -0.66 10.02
C LEU A 743 -36.08 -1.08 11.41
N ARG A 744 -36.95 -1.64 12.25
CA ARG A 744 -36.51 -2.17 13.56
C ARG A 744 -35.49 -3.29 13.42
N ARG A 745 -35.61 -4.15 12.40
CA ARG A 745 -34.65 -5.21 12.10
C ARG A 745 -33.32 -4.64 11.59
N MET A 746 -33.36 -3.70 10.65
CA MET A 746 -32.18 -3.07 10.05
C MET A 746 -31.44 -2.18 11.06
N TYR A 747 -32.13 -1.21 11.66
CA TYR A 747 -31.52 -0.23 12.56
C TYR A 747 -31.26 -0.79 13.96
N GLY A 748 -32.04 -1.77 14.44
CA GLY A 748 -31.81 -2.39 15.76
C GLY A 748 -31.67 -1.34 16.88
N ASP A 749 -30.46 -1.25 17.46
CA ASP A 749 -30.10 -0.32 18.54
C ASP A 749 -29.72 1.10 18.04
N VAL A 750 -29.74 1.33 16.73
CA VAL A 750 -29.42 2.61 16.08
C VAL A 750 -30.61 3.57 16.21
N ARG A 751 -30.33 4.85 16.50
CA ARG A 751 -31.37 5.86 16.60
C ARG A 751 -31.95 6.12 15.21
N TYR A 752 -33.25 5.90 15.04
CA TYR A 752 -33.96 6.30 13.83
C TYR A 752 -35.09 7.28 14.17
N VAL A 753 -35.37 8.19 13.23
CA VAL A 753 -36.45 9.17 13.34
C VAL A 753 -37.33 9.04 12.10
N VAL A 754 -38.61 8.72 12.33
CA VAL A 754 -39.63 8.67 11.28
C VAL A 754 -40.30 10.02 11.16
N ILE A 755 -40.38 10.56 9.95
CA ILE A 755 -41.02 11.84 9.66
C ILE A 755 -42.34 11.59 8.92
N ASP A 756 -43.45 12.01 9.52
CA ASP A 756 -44.80 11.75 9.01
C ASP A 756 -45.16 12.43 7.68
N ARG A 757 -44.43 13.49 7.31
CA ARG A 757 -44.71 14.37 6.17
C ARG A 757 -43.40 14.96 5.65
N VAL A 758 -43.12 14.76 4.36
CA VAL A 758 -41.92 15.26 3.68
C VAL A 758 -41.82 16.79 3.81
N GLU A 759 -42.97 17.48 3.81
CA GLU A 759 -43.05 18.95 3.91
C GLU A 759 -42.59 19.49 5.26
N GLY A 760 -42.58 18.65 6.31
CA GLY A 760 -42.09 18.99 7.65
C GLY A 760 -40.60 18.74 7.86
N LEU A 761 -39.90 18.16 6.88
CA LEU A 761 -38.47 17.85 6.95
C LEU A 761 -37.61 19.12 7.18
N PRO A 762 -37.80 20.23 6.43
CA PRO A 762 -37.16 21.53 6.69
C PRO A 762 -37.14 22.02 8.14
N GLU A 763 -38.26 21.92 8.86
CA GLU A 763 -38.39 22.44 10.23
C GLU A 763 -37.93 21.44 11.29
N LYS A 764 -38.09 20.13 11.02
CA LYS A 764 -37.78 19.07 11.97
C LYS A 764 -36.30 18.69 11.97
N LEU A 765 -35.63 18.69 10.81
CA LEU A 765 -34.21 18.29 10.69
C LEU A 765 -33.29 19.04 11.66
N PRO A 766 -33.33 20.38 11.77
CA PRO A 766 -32.44 21.09 12.68
C PRO A 766 -32.77 20.77 14.16
N ARG A 767 -34.06 20.61 14.49
CA ARG A 767 -34.49 20.25 15.85
C ARG A 767 -34.06 18.84 16.25
N ILE A 768 -34.08 17.91 15.31
CA ILE A 768 -33.60 16.54 15.49
C ILE A 768 -32.09 16.58 15.75
N TYR A 769 -31.33 17.30 14.92
CA TYR A 769 -29.88 17.45 15.10
C TYR A 769 -29.53 18.01 16.49
N HIS A 770 -30.28 19.01 16.97
CA HIS A 770 -30.10 19.55 18.31
C HIS A 770 -30.28 18.49 19.40
N ARG A 771 -31.34 17.68 19.36
CA ARG A 771 -31.57 16.61 20.36
C ARG A 771 -30.47 15.53 20.34
N LEU A 772 -29.78 15.38 19.23
CA LEU A 772 -28.71 14.40 19.06
C LEU A 772 -27.36 14.91 19.57
N THR A 773 -27.20 16.22 19.69
CA THR A 773 -25.93 16.89 20.04
C THR A 773 -25.95 17.66 21.35
N ALA A 774 -27.13 17.85 21.95
CA ALA A 774 -27.34 18.42 23.29
C ALA A 774 -27.07 17.38 24.37
#